data_AF-A0A4Y2WYG3-F1
#
_entry.id   AF-A0A4Y2WYG3-F1
#
_cell.length_a   1.000
_cell.length_b   1.000
_cell.length_c   1.000
_cell.angle_alpha   90.00
_cell.angle_beta   90.00
_cell.angle_gamma   90.00
#
_symmetry.space_group_name_H-M   'P 1'
#
loop_
_entity.id
_entity.type
_entity.pdbx_description
1 polymer ?
#
loop_
_entity_poly.entity_id
_entity_poly.type
_entity_poly.pdbx_seq_one_letter_code
_entity_poly.pdbx_strand_id
1 'polypeptide(L)'
;MNLSRAVGYIIRNEQRRTERSQETVQESTIRRRIRNEADNRRRTKRVCIRNDVEEHNCGTMSEQCGFCGAVYWKEEKNTAHKYTKCCHDGKVQLPAFPDAPELLKVLLTENSPDAKNYRQRIREYNSAFAFASMGAQIKPPRGTGPYCYRLHGQVYHRVSPLYASDQHKESYGQLYIFDSSEATEKRLSNNQNCLQHVFEKLDFMLREINPFAQSYLQMHRLVQEHPTTSVKMVFLEDKNLDMRRYNAPTLCTEVATIFVGDNGEPPANRDICVYPVGNTCQSISPLNQCCDPMTYPLLFPRGECSWNTGMEHVEERRTAKRTRVTQLQYYAYRLSQRNGFSILHNSGKLFQQYIVDAYVKTEGSRLHFLRQNQKDLRIELYRGLLDALECRAHNENIRTGKLIILPSSFQGSPRHMQQNYQDAMAMVRKFGKPDLFLTFTCNPSWSEILNSMEGVQRPEDRPDIIVRVFNMKLKELLEDICKHGIFGTVLAYIYVIEFQKRGLPHAHILLTLDSESKIRTKDDIDKFVSAELPDPCTDLRLFQIVTKCMVHGPCGTININSPCMRDGQCCKSFPKQFKDDTEENVNGYPIYRRRATEPVQVGKYSIDNRWVVPYNPWLLKKFNAHINVEVCASVKSVKYLYKYVYKGHDAASVKIQKEGALDHDEILSFVEGRYVSAPEAMWRLNEFNLSHKSHTVVRLAVHLPQQQPIVYQDGQEAQAIERAALRKTTLTSWFELNKNDPSAHNISYSDIPQYYVFDKSTTNWKKRQRGGQNVIGRLPVVSILDSERYYLRML
;
A
#
# COMPACT_ATOMS: atom_id res chain seq x y z
N MET A 1 -38.28 -33.01 1.63
CA MET A 1 -36.93 -33.46 1.22
C MET A 1 -36.80 -34.95 1.53
N ASN A 2 -36.41 -35.78 0.56
CA ASN A 2 -36.28 -37.23 0.76
C ASN A 2 -34.93 -37.52 1.44
N LEU A 3 -34.93 -37.55 2.78
CA LEU A 3 -33.75 -37.81 3.64
C LEU A 3 -32.93 -39.03 3.18
N SER A 4 -33.58 -40.05 2.61
CA SER A 4 -32.91 -41.24 2.06
C SER A 4 -31.89 -40.92 0.96
N ARG A 5 -32.14 -39.88 0.15
CA ARG A 5 -31.29 -39.51 -1.00
C ARG A 5 -30.07 -38.69 -0.55
N ALA A 6 -30.24 -37.87 0.49
CA ALA A 6 -29.15 -37.13 1.13
C ALA A 6 -28.25 -38.05 1.95
N VAL A 7 -28.83 -38.97 2.74
CA VAL A 7 -28.09 -40.01 3.47
C VAL A 7 -27.35 -40.91 2.49
N GLY A 8 -27.98 -41.35 1.40
CA GLY A 8 -27.31 -42.13 0.35
C GLY A 8 -26.20 -41.37 -0.38
N TYR A 9 -26.29 -40.04 -0.51
CA TYR A 9 -25.18 -39.24 -1.03
C TYR A 9 -24.01 -39.17 -0.04
N ILE A 10 -24.29 -38.96 1.25
CA ILE A 10 -23.29 -38.88 2.33
C ILE A 10 -22.55 -40.21 2.45
N ILE A 11 -23.27 -41.35 2.53
CA ILE A 11 -22.68 -42.69 2.63
C ILE A 11 -21.75 -42.97 1.45
N ARG A 12 -22.18 -42.66 0.21
CA ARG A 12 -21.33 -42.85 -0.99
C ARG A 12 -20.11 -41.93 -1.00
N ASN A 13 -20.21 -40.74 -0.43
CA ASN A 13 -19.08 -39.80 -0.39
C ASN A 13 -18.10 -40.16 0.73
N GLU A 14 -18.58 -40.68 1.86
CA GLU A 14 -17.76 -41.27 2.92
C GLU A 14 -17.07 -42.53 2.44
N GLN A 15 -17.78 -43.47 1.81
CA GLN A 15 -17.16 -44.66 1.20
C GLN A 15 -16.04 -44.28 0.24
N ARG A 16 -16.28 -43.34 -0.68
CA ARG A 16 -15.22 -42.82 -1.58
C ARG A 16 -14.08 -42.12 -0.85
N ARG A 17 -14.30 -41.54 0.33
CA ARG A 17 -13.24 -40.91 1.13
C ARG A 17 -12.43 -41.96 1.87
N THR A 18 -13.08 -42.98 2.42
CA THR A 18 -12.44 -44.13 3.07
C THR A 18 -11.61 -44.91 2.06
N GLU A 19 -12.17 -45.23 0.89
CA GLU A 19 -11.45 -45.84 -0.24
C GLU A 19 -10.24 -45.00 -0.65
N ARG A 20 -10.40 -43.68 -0.78
CA ARG A 20 -9.28 -42.76 -1.11
C ARG A 20 -8.23 -42.62 -0.01
N SER A 21 -8.58 -42.89 1.25
CA SER A 21 -7.64 -42.87 2.37
C SER A 21 -6.84 -44.15 2.47
N GLN A 22 -7.32 -45.22 1.83
CA GLN A 22 -6.68 -46.53 1.75
C GLN A 22 -5.96 -46.76 0.41
N GLU A 23 -6.18 -45.88 -0.60
CA GLU A 23 -5.46 -45.91 -1.90
C GLU A 23 -3.94 -45.83 -1.68
N THR A 24 -3.22 -46.78 -2.26
CA THR A 24 -1.76 -46.72 -2.37
C THR A 24 -1.32 -45.62 -3.34
N VAL A 25 -0.06 -45.19 -3.25
CA VAL A 25 0.50 -44.16 -4.14
C VAL A 25 0.36 -44.57 -5.63
N GLN A 26 0.51 -45.86 -5.94
CA GLN A 26 0.35 -46.38 -7.30
C GLN A 26 -1.11 -46.31 -7.79
N GLU A 27 -2.08 -46.71 -6.98
CA GLU A 27 -3.51 -46.65 -7.34
C GLU A 27 -4.01 -45.22 -7.54
N SER A 28 -3.54 -44.29 -6.69
CA SER A 28 -3.84 -42.86 -6.84
C SER A 28 -3.27 -42.29 -8.16
N THR A 29 -2.11 -42.80 -8.59
CA THR A 29 -1.43 -42.41 -9.83
C THR A 29 -2.18 -42.95 -11.05
N ILE A 30 -2.61 -44.20 -11.02
CA ILE A 30 -3.39 -44.84 -12.09
C ILE A 30 -4.75 -44.13 -12.26
N ARG A 31 -5.45 -43.85 -11.17
CA ARG A 31 -6.73 -43.11 -11.21
C ARG A 31 -6.56 -41.70 -11.78
N ARG A 32 -5.47 -41.02 -11.43
CA ARG A 32 -5.13 -39.69 -11.99
C ARG A 32 -4.84 -39.79 -13.49
N ARG A 33 -4.13 -40.84 -13.92
CA ARG A 33 -3.85 -41.14 -15.34
C ARG A 33 -5.14 -41.37 -16.14
N ILE A 34 -6.04 -42.22 -15.66
CA ILE A 34 -7.33 -42.51 -16.32
C ILE A 34 -8.20 -41.25 -16.42
N ARG A 35 -8.24 -40.41 -15.37
CA ARG A 35 -8.96 -39.12 -15.41
C ARG A 35 -8.33 -38.16 -16.41
N ASN A 36 -6.99 -38.11 -16.47
CA ASN A 36 -6.27 -37.27 -17.42
C ASN A 36 -6.52 -37.72 -18.87
N GLU A 37 -6.54 -39.03 -19.15
CA GLU A 37 -6.85 -39.57 -20.48
C GLU A 37 -8.30 -39.30 -20.92
N ALA A 38 -9.28 -39.48 -20.02
CA ALA A 38 -10.69 -39.22 -20.31
C ALA A 38 -10.97 -37.74 -20.62
N ASP A 39 -10.30 -36.82 -19.93
CA ASP A 39 -10.43 -35.38 -20.18
C ASP A 39 -9.61 -34.91 -21.40
N ASN A 40 -8.46 -35.52 -21.69
CA ASN A 40 -7.66 -35.23 -22.89
C ASN A 40 -8.44 -35.50 -24.19
N ARG A 41 -9.28 -36.54 -24.19
CA ARG A 41 -10.17 -36.87 -25.33
C ARG A 41 -11.25 -35.81 -25.60
N ARG A 42 -11.50 -34.86 -24.68
CA ARG A 42 -12.53 -33.82 -24.81
C ARG A 42 -12.03 -32.48 -25.37
N ARG A 43 -10.71 -32.30 -25.58
CA ARG A 43 -10.12 -31.01 -26.02
C ARG A 43 -10.21 -30.81 -27.54
N THR A 44 -10.93 -29.77 -28.01
CA THR A 44 -10.99 -29.38 -29.45
C THR A 44 -10.49 -27.96 -29.78
N LYS A 45 -9.96 -27.16 -28.85
CA LYS A 45 -9.46 -25.81 -29.17
C LYS A 45 -7.96 -25.64 -28.97
N ARG A 46 -7.24 -25.54 -30.10
CA ARG A 46 -5.86 -25.07 -30.15
C ARG A 46 -5.83 -23.55 -29.94
N VAL A 47 -5.34 -23.09 -28.79
CA VAL A 47 -4.92 -21.69 -28.61
C VAL A 47 -3.56 -21.53 -29.32
N CYS A 48 -3.56 -20.89 -30.48
CA CYS A 48 -2.34 -20.45 -31.17
C CYS A 48 -1.86 -19.14 -30.55
N ILE A 49 -0.80 -19.21 -29.73
CA ILE A 49 -0.07 -18.03 -29.29
C ILE A 49 0.77 -17.56 -30.49
N ARG A 50 0.51 -16.35 -31.02
CA ARG A 50 1.32 -15.77 -32.12
C ARG A 50 2.76 -15.52 -31.62
N ASN A 51 3.75 -15.84 -32.45
CA ASN A 51 5.17 -15.72 -32.09
C ASN A 51 5.72 -14.29 -32.15
N ASP A 52 5.07 -13.41 -32.93
CA ASP A 52 5.41 -11.99 -33.03
C ASP A 52 4.59 -11.19 -32.02
N VAL A 53 5.27 -10.76 -30.96
CA VAL A 53 4.69 -10.04 -29.83
C VAL A 53 5.45 -8.74 -29.65
N GLU A 54 4.84 -7.61 -29.98
CA GLU A 54 5.44 -6.30 -29.74
C GLU A 54 5.44 -5.96 -28.24
N GLU A 55 6.39 -5.11 -27.83
CA GLU A 55 6.37 -4.55 -26.48
C GLU A 55 5.12 -3.67 -26.33
N HIS A 56 4.33 -3.90 -25.29
CA HIS A 56 3.19 -3.06 -24.99
C HIS A 56 3.69 -1.68 -24.60
N ASN A 57 3.14 -0.65 -25.24
CA ASN A 57 3.45 0.76 -25.01
C ASN A 57 2.18 1.50 -24.59
N CYS A 58 2.21 2.20 -23.45
CA CYS A 58 1.08 2.98 -22.93
C CYS A 58 1.00 4.40 -23.54
N GLY A 59 1.89 4.74 -24.46
CA GLY A 59 1.97 6.04 -25.12
C GLY A 59 2.65 7.11 -24.28
N THR A 60 2.47 8.36 -24.70
CA THR A 60 3.03 9.55 -24.02
C THR A 60 2.06 10.12 -22.98
N MET A 61 2.60 10.83 -21.99
CA MET A 61 1.82 11.50 -20.95
C MET A 61 1.40 12.90 -21.41
N SER A 62 0.54 12.98 -22.43
CA SER A 62 0.15 14.24 -23.09
C SER A 62 -1.27 14.70 -22.79
N GLU A 63 -2.12 13.83 -22.24
CA GLU A 63 -3.54 14.12 -22.01
C GLU A 63 -3.70 15.03 -20.79
N GLN A 64 -4.64 15.97 -20.83
CA GLN A 64 -4.81 16.93 -19.74
C GLN A 64 -6.16 16.80 -19.06
N CYS A 65 -6.18 16.94 -17.74
CA CYS A 65 -7.42 17.09 -16.98
C CYS A 65 -8.03 18.46 -17.28
N GLY A 66 -9.26 18.47 -17.80
CA GLY A 66 -9.99 19.70 -18.14
C GLY A 66 -10.35 20.63 -16.97
N PHE A 67 -10.06 20.25 -15.72
CA PHE A 67 -10.28 21.10 -14.54
C PHE A 67 -8.99 21.67 -13.94
N CYS A 68 -7.96 20.83 -13.86
CA CYS A 68 -6.77 21.10 -13.03
C CYS A 68 -5.48 21.24 -13.86
N GLY A 69 -5.53 20.95 -15.16
CA GLY A 69 -4.35 20.95 -16.06
C GLY A 69 -3.33 19.85 -15.79
N ALA A 70 -3.63 18.88 -14.91
CA ALA A 70 -2.72 17.77 -14.66
C ALA A 70 -2.61 16.85 -15.88
N VAL A 71 -1.41 16.34 -16.12
CA VAL A 71 -1.08 15.50 -17.27
C VAL A 71 -1.25 14.01 -16.98
N TYR A 72 -1.76 13.28 -17.97
CA TYR A 72 -2.17 11.88 -17.91
C TYR A 72 -1.69 11.10 -19.12
N TRP A 73 -1.54 9.80 -18.95
CA TRP A 73 -1.57 8.86 -20.07
C TRP A 73 -3.01 8.58 -20.48
N LYS A 74 -3.21 8.24 -21.75
CA LYS A 74 -4.53 7.88 -22.31
C LYS A 74 -5.23 6.77 -21.49
N GLU A 75 -4.47 5.77 -21.06
CA GLU A 75 -4.94 4.59 -20.34
C GLU A 75 -5.30 4.84 -18.86
N GLU A 76 -5.08 6.05 -18.34
CA GLU A 76 -5.44 6.40 -16.96
C GLU A 76 -6.90 6.85 -16.79
N LYS A 77 -7.67 6.87 -17.88
CA LYS A 77 -9.11 7.17 -17.82
C LYS A 77 -9.82 6.19 -16.90
N ASN A 78 -10.77 6.70 -16.13
CA ASN A 78 -11.65 5.85 -15.33
C ASN A 78 -12.70 5.15 -16.23
N THR A 79 -13.57 4.33 -15.63
CA THR A 79 -14.65 3.62 -16.35
C THR A 79 -15.67 4.55 -17.02
N ALA A 80 -15.69 5.83 -16.68
CA ALA A 80 -16.52 6.87 -17.31
C ALA A 80 -15.72 7.71 -18.32
N HIS A 81 -14.54 7.22 -18.76
CA HIS A 81 -13.64 7.88 -19.70
C HIS A 81 -13.13 9.26 -19.28
N LYS A 82 -13.02 9.52 -17.96
CA LYS A 82 -12.58 10.80 -17.39
C LYS A 82 -11.29 10.70 -16.56
N TYR A 83 -10.55 11.81 -16.52
CA TYR A 83 -9.41 12.01 -15.62
C TYR A 83 -9.84 12.68 -14.32
N THR A 84 -9.98 11.89 -13.27
CA THR A 84 -10.55 12.37 -11.99
C THR A 84 -9.59 12.31 -10.82
N LYS A 85 -8.39 11.74 -10.97
CA LYS A 85 -7.48 11.49 -9.84
C LYS A 85 -6.85 12.77 -9.27
N CYS A 86 -6.55 13.79 -10.09
CA CYS A 86 -5.90 15.02 -9.63
C CYS A 86 -6.83 15.88 -8.75
N CYS A 87 -8.09 16.03 -9.14
CA CYS A 87 -8.98 17.04 -8.57
C CYS A 87 -10.36 16.49 -8.19
N HIS A 88 -10.55 15.17 -8.27
CA HIS A 88 -11.82 14.49 -8.01
C HIS A 88 -12.97 15.06 -8.86
N ASP A 89 -12.73 15.15 -10.17
CA ASP A 89 -13.69 15.70 -11.15
C ASP A 89 -14.05 17.15 -10.82
N GLY A 90 -13.03 18.00 -10.63
CA GLY A 90 -13.18 19.44 -10.35
C GLY A 90 -13.62 19.80 -8.93
N LYS A 91 -13.83 18.83 -8.04
CA LYS A 91 -14.23 19.10 -6.64
C LYS A 91 -13.15 19.84 -5.85
N VAL A 92 -11.89 19.60 -6.19
CA VAL A 92 -10.73 20.17 -5.51
C VAL A 92 -10.10 21.20 -6.44
N GLN A 93 -10.11 22.45 -5.99
CA GLN A 93 -9.38 23.54 -6.60
C GLN A 93 -8.54 24.18 -5.50
N LEU A 94 -7.22 24.17 -5.69
CA LEU A 94 -6.24 24.78 -4.79
C LEU A 94 -5.47 25.87 -5.54
N PRO A 95 -4.94 26.89 -4.85
CA PRO A 95 -4.08 27.90 -5.45
C PRO A 95 -2.92 27.28 -6.21
N ALA A 96 -2.48 27.93 -7.30
CA ALA A 96 -1.28 27.52 -8.00
C ALA A 96 -0.07 27.53 -7.05
N PHE A 97 0.87 26.62 -7.27
CA PHE A 97 2.14 26.67 -6.55
C PHE A 97 2.90 27.90 -7.05
N PRO A 98 3.44 28.76 -6.19
CA PRO A 98 4.24 29.90 -6.63
C PRO A 98 5.44 29.44 -7.46
N ASP A 99 5.90 30.31 -8.35
CA ASP A 99 7.13 30.03 -9.11
C ASP A 99 8.31 29.85 -8.16
N ALA A 100 9.06 28.77 -8.38
CA ALA A 100 10.23 28.46 -7.59
C ALA A 100 11.30 29.57 -7.75
N PRO A 101 11.97 29.98 -6.65
CA PRO A 101 13.12 30.86 -6.73
C PRO A 101 14.16 30.36 -7.73
N GLU A 102 14.79 31.28 -8.47
CA GLU A 102 15.72 30.94 -9.55
C GLU A 102 16.91 30.11 -9.06
N LEU A 103 17.43 30.44 -7.86
CA LEU A 103 18.47 29.66 -7.19
C LEU A 103 18.08 28.19 -7.04
N LEU A 104 16.84 27.90 -6.63
CA LEU A 104 16.38 26.52 -6.45
C LEU A 104 16.19 25.82 -7.79
N LYS A 105 15.72 26.52 -8.84
CA LYS A 105 15.65 25.96 -10.20
C LYS A 105 17.04 25.54 -10.66
N VAL A 106 18.01 26.45 -10.61
CA VAL A 106 19.43 26.21 -10.96
C VAL A 106 19.99 25.00 -10.21
N LEU A 107 19.86 24.97 -8.88
CA LEU A 107 20.39 23.88 -8.06
C LEU A 107 19.69 22.53 -8.34
N LEU A 108 18.43 22.53 -8.78
CA LEU A 108 17.66 21.32 -9.08
C LEU A 108 17.82 20.81 -10.52
N THR A 109 18.19 21.66 -11.48
CA THR A 109 18.22 21.28 -12.90
C THR A 109 19.62 21.26 -13.52
N GLU A 110 20.54 22.11 -13.05
CA GLU A 110 21.85 22.25 -13.68
C GLU A 110 22.85 21.15 -13.30
N ASN A 111 23.95 21.05 -14.06
CA ASN A 111 25.00 20.05 -13.86
C ASN A 111 26.29 20.59 -13.21
N SER A 112 26.24 21.79 -12.62
CA SER A 112 27.34 22.38 -11.85
C SER A 112 27.69 21.54 -10.62
N PRO A 113 28.93 21.65 -10.08
CA PRO A 113 29.33 20.98 -8.84
C PRO A 113 28.38 21.31 -7.67
N ASP A 114 28.00 22.58 -7.52
CA ASP A 114 27.04 23.08 -6.54
C ASP A 114 25.69 22.34 -6.64
N ALA A 115 25.13 22.29 -7.85
CA ALA A 115 23.83 21.68 -8.12
C ALA A 115 23.86 20.15 -7.89
N LYS A 116 24.95 19.49 -8.29
CA LYS A 116 25.17 18.05 -8.02
C LYS A 116 25.24 17.76 -6.52
N ASN A 117 26.04 18.54 -5.78
CA ASN A 117 26.14 18.39 -4.33
C ASN A 117 24.78 18.65 -3.66
N TYR A 118 24.09 19.74 -4.04
CA TYR A 118 22.77 20.08 -3.55
C TYR A 118 21.79 18.93 -3.75
N ARG A 119 21.60 18.41 -4.96
CA ARG A 119 20.68 17.28 -5.20
C ARG A 119 21.06 16.01 -4.45
N GLN A 120 22.36 15.71 -4.35
CA GLN A 120 22.83 14.53 -3.63
C GLN A 120 22.52 14.63 -2.12
N ARG A 121 22.57 15.85 -1.57
CA ARG A 121 22.48 16.18 -0.13
C ARG A 121 21.23 16.99 0.23
N ILE A 122 20.23 17.07 -0.65
CA ILE A 122 19.08 17.99 -0.51
C ILE A 122 18.31 17.82 0.82
N ARG A 123 18.30 16.61 1.37
CA ARG A 123 17.69 16.31 2.68
C ARG A 123 18.49 16.93 3.84
N GLU A 124 19.81 16.95 3.74
CA GLU A 124 20.71 17.60 4.71
C GLU A 124 20.54 19.12 4.65
N TYR A 125 20.58 19.70 3.44
CA TYR A 125 20.28 21.14 3.25
C TYR A 125 18.90 21.52 3.80
N ASN A 126 17.85 20.77 3.46
CA ASN A 126 16.50 21.08 3.95
C ASN A 126 16.42 21.01 5.48
N SER A 127 17.02 19.99 6.09
CA SER A 127 17.01 19.84 7.55
C SER A 127 17.76 20.98 8.26
N ALA A 128 18.84 21.49 7.65
CA ALA A 128 19.62 22.61 8.18
C ALA A 128 18.87 23.96 8.12
N PHE A 129 17.88 24.09 7.24
CA PHE A 129 17.04 25.29 7.11
C PHE A 129 15.64 25.15 7.72
N ALA A 130 15.23 23.95 8.12
CA ALA A 130 13.90 23.70 8.64
C ALA A 130 13.63 24.47 9.94
N PHE A 131 12.40 24.93 10.12
CA PHE A 131 11.92 25.56 11.36
C PHE A 131 11.40 24.53 12.35
N ALA A 132 10.94 23.39 11.82
CA ALA A 132 10.50 22.23 12.58
C ALA A 132 11.34 21.00 12.23
N SER A 133 11.77 20.27 13.25
CA SER A 133 12.43 18.98 13.08
C SER A 133 11.42 17.91 12.67
N MET A 134 11.78 17.05 11.72
CA MET A 134 11.05 15.81 11.45
C MET A 134 11.83 14.65 12.07
N GLY A 135 11.33 14.14 13.20
CA GLY A 135 11.88 12.95 13.81
C GLY A 135 11.28 11.68 13.22
N ALA A 136 12.13 10.81 12.68
CA ALA A 136 11.74 9.51 12.15
C ALA A 136 12.91 8.53 12.19
N GLN A 137 12.63 7.24 12.36
CA GLN A 137 13.65 6.19 12.17
C GLN A 137 13.78 5.88 10.67
N ILE A 138 14.76 6.52 10.04
CA ILE A 138 15.06 6.31 8.61
C ILE A 138 16.00 5.12 8.47
N LYS A 139 15.64 4.13 7.65
CA LYS A 139 16.52 2.99 7.35
C LYS A 139 16.90 2.94 5.87
N PRO A 140 18.19 3.10 5.52
CA PRO A 140 18.62 2.99 4.13
C PRO A 140 18.31 1.57 3.57
N PRO A 141 18.03 1.43 2.26
CA PRO A 141 17.89 0.11 1.63
C PRO A 141 19.13 -0.75 1.89
N ARG A 142 18.93 -2.04 2.23
CA ARG A 142 20.05 -2.99 2.37
C ARG A 142 20.52 -3.42 0.97
N GLY A 143 21.83 -3.32 0.70
CA GLY A 143 22.47 -3.76 -0.54
C GLY A 143 22.68 -2.66 -1.58
N THR A 144 23.00 -3.05 -2.83
CA THR A 144 23.39 -2.15 -3.95
C THR A 144 22.21 -1.63 -4.80
N GLY A 145 20.98 -1.65 -4.26
CA GLY A 145 19.80 -1.19 -5.00
C GLY A 145 19.70 0.35 -5.13
N PRO A 146 18.87 0.86 -6.05
CA PRO A 146 18.64 2.30 -6.19
C PRO A 146 18.09 2.92 -4.90
N TYR A 147 18.26 4.23 -4.74
CA TYR A 147 17.81 4.94 -3.55
C TYR A 147 16.28 4.87 -3.41
N CYS A 148 15.81 4.50 -2.22
CA CYS A 148 14.41 4.54 -1.85
C CYS A 148 14.30 5.04 -0.41
N TYR A 149 13.61 6.15 -0.20
CA TYR A 149 13.28 6.64 1.14
C TYR A 149 12.35 5.64 1.82
N ARG A 150 12.70 5.26 3.06
CA ARG A 150 11.92 4.32 3.87
C ARG A 150 11.87 4.78 5.31
N LEU A 151 10.66 4.82 5.81
CA LEU A 151 10.35 5.21 7.16
C LEU A 151 10.00 3.98 8.00
N HIS A 152 10.50 3.92 9.22
CA HIS A 152 10.12 2.94 10.23
C HIS A 152 9.48 3.66 11.43
N GLY A 153 8.38 3.14 11.93
CA GLY A 153 7.75 3.68 13.14
C GLY A 153 6.96 4.97 12.92
N GLN A 154 6.90 5.77 13.98
CA GLN A 154 6.15 7.02 14.02
C GLN A 154 6.99 8.22 13.56
N VAL A 155 6.32 9.21 12.95
CA VAL A 155 6.86 10.54 12.66
C VAL A 155 6.36 11.53 13.68
N TYR A 156 7.25 12.41 14.13
CA TYR A 156 6.90 13.57 14.93
C TYR A 156 7.53 14.83 14.35
N HIS A 157 6.80 15.94 14.40
CA HIS A 157 7.27 17.25 13.99
C HIS A 157 7.41 18.13 15.22
N ARG A 158 8.59 18.69 15.48
CA ARG A 158 8.84 19.47 16.70
C ARG A 158 9.50 20.82 16.43
N VAL A 159 9.04 21.85 17.13
CA VAL A 159 9.63 23.18 17.14
C VAL A 159 10.39 23.39 18.44
N SER A 160 11.61 23.88 18.32
CA SER A 160 12.46 24.24 19.45
C SER A 160 12.09 25.62 20.01
N PRO A 161 12.40 25.90 21.30
CA PRO A 161 12.43 27.26 21.83
C PRO A 161 13.34 28.19 21.00
N LEU A 162 13.21 29.51 21.17
CA LEU A 162 13.97 30.51 20.41
C LEU A 162 15.48 30.45 20.70
N TYR A 163 15.86 30.27 21.97
CA TYR A 163 17.23 30.06 22.41
C TYR A 163 17.45 28.62 22.87
N ALA A 164 18.65 28.10 22.66
CA ALA A 164 18.99 26.78 23.17
C ALA A 164 19.29 26.82 24.67
N SER A 165 18.94 25.75 25.39
CA SER A 165 19.38 25.51 26.76
C SER A 165 20.83 25.01 26.78
N ASP A 166 21.56 25.19 27.88
CA ASP A 166 22.96 24.76 28.07
C ASP A 166 23.25 23.27 27.73
N GLN A 167 22.21 22.42 27.66
CA GLN A 167 22.32 20.99 27.35
C GLN A 167 22.16 20.64 25.85
N HIS A 168 21.81 21.60 24.97
CA HIS A 168 21.51 21.34 23.56
C HIS A 168 22.15 22.37 22.62
N LYS A 169 22.70 21.93 21.49
CA LYS A 169 23.24 22.81 20.45
C LYS A 169 22.14 23.49 19.65
N GLU A 170 22.39 24.70 19.16
CA GLU A 170 21.42 25.46 18.39
C GLU A 170 21.13 24.80 17.04
N SER A 171 19.86 24.74 16.66
CA SER A 171 19.41 24.07 15.43
C SER A 171 18.06 24.58 14.93
N TYR A 172 17.74 24.26 13.68
CA TYR A 172 16.46 24.58 13.04
C TYR A 172 16.17 26.09 13.01
N GLY A 173 14.96 26.51 13.41
CA GLY A 173 14.53 27.91 13.43
C GLY A 173 15.44 28.84 14.23
N GLN A 174 16.15 28.32 15.24
CA GLN A 174 17.09 29.09 16.06
C GLN A 174 18.23 29.67 15.22
N LEU A 175 18.63 29.01 14.12
CA LEU A 175 19.75 29.46 13.31
C LEU A 175 19.48 30.77 12.55
N TYR A 176 18.22 31.18 12.44
CA TYR A 176 17.86 32.45 11.81
C TYR A 176 18.07 33.66 12.72
N ILE A 177 18.30 33.48 14.04
CA ILE A 177 18.58 34.60 14.96
C ILE A 177 20.03 35.09 14.86
N PHE A 178 20.95 34.20 14.46
CA PHE A 178 22.36 34.53 14.29
C PHE A 178 22.58 35.32 13.00
N ASP A 179 23.74 35.96 12.89
CA ASP A 179 24.18 36.52 11.62
C ASP A 179 24.34 35.42 10.55
N SER A 180 24.38 35.81 9.28
CA SER A 180 24.41 34.83 8.18
C SER A 180 25.67 33.94 8.22
N SER A 181 26.80 34.50 8.64
CA SER A 181 28.10 33.82 8.68
C SER A 181 28.15 32.77 9.80
N GLU A 182 27.78 33.13 11.03
CA GLU A 182 27.72 32.24 12.18
C GLU A 182 26.65 31.16 11.99
N ALA A 183 25.47 31.53 11.46
CA ALA A 183 24.44 30.55 11.12
C ALA A 183 24.96 29.52 10.11
N THR A 184 25.72 29.96 9.11
CA THR A 184 26.33 29.08 8.11
C THR A 184 27.37 28.16 8.72
N GLU A 185 28.25 28.67 9.58
CA GLU A 185 29.25 27.87 10.30
C GLU A 185 28.58 26.79 11.15
N LYS A 186 27.54 27.15 11.92
CA LYS A 186 26.75 26.21 12.72
C LYS A 186 26.08 25.15 11.83
N ARG A 187 25.51 25.52 10.67
CA ARG A 187 24.95 24.56 9.71
C ARG A 187 26.01 23.61 9.15
N LEU A 188 27.19 24.13 8.79
CA LEU A 188 28.27 23.34 8.22
C LEU A 188 28.85 22.34 9.23
N SER A 189 28.96 22.73 10.50
CA SER A 189 29.45 21.87 11.58
C SER A 189 28.65 20.56 11.70
N ASN A 190 27.35 20.62 11.45
CA ASN A 190 26.42 19.48 11.47
C ASN A 190 26.28 18.78 10.11
N ASN A 191 26.78 19.38 9.02
CA ASN A 191 26.59 18.93 7.63
C ASN A 191 27.90 19.02 6.82
N GLN A 192 28.95 18.35 7.28
CA GLN A 192 30.32 18.45 6.73
C GLN A 192 30.47 18.14 5.23
N ASN A 193 29.48 17.45 4.62
CA ASN A 193 29.49 17.11 3.19
C ASN A 193 28.74 18.11 2.30
N CYS A 194 28.14 19.13 2.90
CA CYS A 194 27.49 20.23 2.19
C CYS A 194 28.50 21.36 1.91
N LEU A 195 28.16 22.21 0.96
CA LEU A 195 29.01 23.30 0.49
C LEU A 195 28.61 24.61 1.17
N GLN A 196 29.59 25.29 1.74
CA GLN A 196 29.39 26.56 2.45
C GLN A 196 28.70 27.61 1.56
N HIS A 197 29.20 27.83 0.34
CA HIS A 197 28.61 28.82 -0.57
C HIS A 197 27.16 28.50 -0.97
N VAL A 198 26.75 27.23 -0.94
CA VAL A 198 25.34 26.86 -1.18
C VAL A 198 24.49 27.23 0.04
N PHE A 199 25.00 27.01 1.26
CA PHE A 199 24.31 27.48 2.47
C PHE A 199 24.15 28.99 2.49
N GLU A 200 25.18 29.76 2.16
CA GLU A 200 25.13 31.23 2.14
C GLU A 200 24.05 31.73 1.16
N LYS A 201 24.04 31.19 -0.07
CA LYS A 201 23.02 31.53 -1.09
C LYS A 201 21.59 31.19 -0.63
N LEU A 202 21.41 30.02 -0.02
CA LEU A 202 20.11 29.57 0.47
C LEU A 202 19.63 30.37 1.69
N ASP A 203 20.53 30.72 2.61
CA ASP A 203 20.25 31.53 3.80
C ASP A 203 19.80 32.93 3.41
N PHE A 204 20.54 33.57 2.50
CA PHE A 204 20.18 34.88 1.95
C PHE A 204 18.77 34.84 1.34
N MET A 205 18.53 33.88 0.44
CA MET A 205 17.23 33.70 -0.21
C MET A 205 16.10 33.50 0.80
N LEU A 206 16.26 32.60 1.79
CA LEU A 206 15.20 32.29 2.75
C LEU A 206 14.93 33.46 3.71
N ARG A 207 15.94 34.19 4.17
CA ARG A 207 15.74 35.38 5.02
C ARG A 207 14.96 36.47 4.29
N GLU A 208 15.16 36.59 2.98
CA GLU A 208 14.46 37.57 2.14
C GLU A 208 12.98 37.18 1.92
N ILE A 209 12.70 35.93 1.56
CA ILE A 209 11.37 35.55 1.05
C ILE A 209 10.52 34.69 2.00
N ASN A 210 11.10 34.12 3.07
CA ASN A 210 10.40 33.19 3.94
C ASN A 210 9.81 33.92 5.17
N PRO A 211 8.48 33.88 5.37
CA PRO A 211 7.84 34.58 6.48
C PRO A 211 8.23 34.01 7.85
N PHE A 212 8.51 32.71 7.97
CA PHE A 212 8.97 32.12 9.23
C PHE A 212 10.37 32.65 9.59
N ALA A 213 11.29 32.76 8.62
CA ALA A 213 12.62 33.33 8.87
C ALA A 213 12.52 34.78 9.38
N GLN A 214 11.67 35.59 8.73
CA GLN A 214 11.40 36.97 9.16
C GLN A 214 10.79 37.04 10.57
N SER A 215 9.90 36.10 10.91
CA SER A 215 9.26 36.03 12.23
C SER A 215 10.26 35.72 13.35
N TYR A 216 11.17 34.78 13.14
CA TYR A 216 12.22 34.46 14.11
C TYR A 216 13.16 35.66 14.34
N LEU A 217 13.52 36.38 13.28
CA LEU A 217 14.32 37.61 13.35
C LEU A 217 13.61 38.73 14.12
N GLN A 218 12.32 38.96 13.82
CA GLN A 218 11.51 39.97 14.51
C GLN A 218 11.36 39.64 16.00
N MET A 219 11.07 38.38 16.32
CA MET A 219 10.96 37.92 17.71
C MET A 219 12.27 38.12 18.47
N HIS A 220 13.42 37.83 17.86
CA HIS A 220 14.73 38.05 18.48
C HIS A 220 14.97 39.52 18.83
N ARG A 221 14.65 40.44 17.91
CA ARG A 221 14.76 41.90 18.14
C ARG A 221 13.87 42.35 19.30
N LEU A 222 12.62 41.90 19.34
CA LEU A 222 11.69 42.25 20.41
C LEU A 222 12.14 41.76 21.79
N VAL A 223 12.73 40.56 21.87
CA VAL A 223 13.29 40.06 23.14
C VAL A 223 14.51 40.88 23.57
N GLN A 224 15.34 41.34 22.63
CA GLN A 224 16.49 42.21 22.94
C GLN A 224 16.05 43.62 23.37
N GLU A 225 15.01 44.17 22.74
CA GLU A 225 14.45 45.50 23.08
C GLU A 225 13.67 45.49 24.41
N HIS A 226 13.09 44.34 24.79
CA HIS A 226 12.26 44.20 25.99
C HIS A 226 12.66 42.99 26.87
N PRO A 227 13.87 42.97 27.43
CA PRO A 227 14.43 41.79 28.12
C PRO A 227 13.68 41.39 29.40
N THR A 228 12.94 42.31 30.02
CA THR A 228 12.16 42.06 31.25
C THR A 228 10.74 41.56 30.98
N THR A 229 10.30 41.55 29.71
CA THR A 229 8.93 41.17 29.36
C THR A 229 8.91 39.74 28.83
N SER A 230 7.99 38.92 29.36
CA SER A 230 7.77 37.58 28.83
C SER A 230 7.04 37.68 27.49
N VAL A 231 7.76 37.41 26.41
CA VAL A 231 7.25 37.48 25.04
C VAL A 231 7.09 36.06 24.49
N LYS A 232 6.03 35.76 23.72
CA LYS A 232 5.92 34.49 22.98
C LYS A 232 5.51 34.72 21.52
N MET A 233 6.14 34.00 20.58
CA MET A 233 5.78 34.01 19.17
C MET A 233 4.70 32.96 18.90
N VAL A 234 3.65 33.35 18.18
CA VAL A 234 2.48 32.51 17.93
C VAL A 234 2.15 32.55 16.45
N PHE A 235 2.02 31.36 15.87
CA PHE A 235 1.49 31.20 14.53
C PHE A 235 -0.01 30.89 14.64
N LEU A 236 -0.85 31.83 14.22
CA LEU A 236 -2.31 31.70 14.27
C LEU A 236 -2.85 31.15 12.93
N GLU A 237 -3.69 30.11 13.00
CA GLU A 237 -4.52 29.70 11.86
C GLU A 237 -5.76 30.57 11.77
N ASP A 238 -5.89 31.37 10.70
CA ASP A 238 -7.17 32.01 10.39
C ASP A 238 -8.07 31.01 9.64
N LYS A 239 -9.08 30.50 10.33
CA LYS A 239 -10.06 29.53 9.82
C LYS A 239 -11.06 30.14 8.82
N ASN A 240 -11.10 31.48 8.68
CA ASN A 240 -12.02 32.20 7.81
C ASN A 240 -11.39 32.60 6.46
N LEU A 241 -10.09 32.39 6.26
CA LEU A 241 -9.41 32.69 4.99
C LEU A 241 -9.73 31.61 3.94
N ASP A 242 -10.54 31.99 2.94
CA ASP A 242 -10.69 31.20 1.72
C ASP A 242 -9.42 31.31 0.87
N MET A 243 -8.62 30.23 0.86
CA MET A 243 -7.40 30.15 0.05
C MET A 243 -7.64 30.36 -1.45
N ARG A 244 -8.88 30.30 -1.96
CA ARG A 244 -9.20 30.45 -3.39
C ARG A 244 -9.39 31.90 -3.84
N ARG A 245 -9.53 32.86 -2.93
CA ARG A 245 -9.72 34.27 -3.29
C ARG A 245 -8.35 34.95 -3.45
N TYR A 246 -8.26 35.95 -4.33
CA TYR A 246 -7.07 36.77 -4.58
C TYR A 246 -6.74 37.64 -3.37
N ASN A 247 -6.38 37.01 -2.26
CA ASN A 247 -5.68 37.69 -1.18
C ASN A 247 -4.22 37.78 -1.64
N ALA A 248 -3.60 38.96 -1.54
CA ALA A 248 -2.15 39.05 -1.66
C ALA A 248 -1.52 38.01 -0.72
N PRO A 249 -0.35 37.42 -1.04
CA PRO A 249 0.35 36.47 -0.17
C PRO A 249 0.95 37.16 1.07
N THR A 250 0.25 38.13 1.64
CA THR A 250 0.46 38.68 2.96
C THR A 250 -0.10 37.69 3.97
N LEU A 251 0.80 36.80 4.42
CA LEU A 251 0.72 36.05 5.69
C LEU A 251 -0.59 35.28 5.90
N CYS A 252 -0.71 34.11 5.27
CA CYS A 252 -1.74 33.10 5.58
C CYS A 252 -1.66 32.55 7.03
N THR A 253 -0.69 33.04 7.81
CA THR A 253 -0.50 32.80 9.24
C THR A 253 -0.25 34.18 9.86
N GLU A 254 -1.18 34.70 10.65
CA GLU A 254 -0.91 35.94 11.38
C GLU A 254 0.09 35.60 12.50
N VAL A 255 1.26 36.24 12.44
CA VAL A 255 2.32 36.05 13.43
C VAL A 255 2.09 37.08 14.51
N ALA A 256 1.52 36.64 15.62
CA ALA A 256 1.27 37.51 16.76
C ALA A 256 2.39 37.31 17.79
N THR A 257 3.12 38.39 18.07
CA THR A 257 4.00 38.46 19.23
C THR A 257 3.19 38.92 20.43
N ILE A 258 3.03 38.06 21.44
CA ILE A 258 2.13 38.33 22.58
C ILE A 258 2.97 38.52 23.84
N PHE A 259 2.86 39.71 24.44
CA PHE A 259 3.40 40.04 25.76
C PHE A 259 2.52 39.40 26.84
N VAL A 260 3.13 38.64 27.73
CA VAL A 260 2.43 37.90 28.80
C VAL A 260 2.42 38.76 30.06
N GLY A 261 1.25 39.31 30.42
CA GLY A 261 1.01 39.88 31.76
C GLY A 261 0.67 38.80 32.80
N ASP A 262 0.48 39.21 34.06
CA ASP A 262 0.44 38.37 35.29
C ASP A 262 -0.51 37.14 35.27
N ASN A 263 -1.45 37.07 34.33
CA ASN A 263 -2.36 35.92 34.19
C ASN A 263 -1.94 34.88 33.15
N GLY A 264 -0.79 35.03 32.45
CA GLY A 264 -0.04 33.94 31.81
C GLY A 264 -0.64 33.24 30.57
N GLU A 265 -1.96 33.14 30.47
CA GLU A 265 -2.59 32.14 29.61
C GLU A 265 -2.61 32.57 28.14
N PRO A 266 -2.08 31.73 27.22
CA PRO A 266 -2.30 31.90 25.79
C PRO A 266 -3.82 31.84 25.46
N PRO A 267 -4.34 32.62 24.49
CA PRO A 267 -5.64 32.37 23.87
C PRO A 267 -5.88 30.89 23.59
N ALA A 268 -7.08 30.38 23.91
CA ALA A 268 -7.42 28.96 23.82
C ALA A 268 -7.37 28.37 22.38
N ASN A 269 -7.34 29.22 21.34
CA ASN A 269 -7.28 28.85 19.93
C ASN A 269 -5.86 29.02 19.33
N ARG A 270 -4.83 28.37 19.89
CA ARG A 270 -3.47 28.44 19.35
C ARG A 270 -2.94 27.08 18.91
N ASP A 271 -2.31 27.03 17.74
CA ASP A 271 -1.81 25.77 17.18
C ASP A 271 -0.28 25.59 17.28
N ILE A 272 0.53 26.67 17.24
CA ILE A 272 2.00 26.60 17.45
C ILE A 272 2.48 27.81 18.28
N CYS A 273 3.20 27.55 19.38
CA CYS A 273 3.82 28.58 20.22
C CYS A 273 5.34 28.35 20.32
N VAL A 274 6.12 29.41 20.12
CA VAL A 274 7.57 29.39 20.35
C VAL A 274 7.91 30.30 21.53
N TYR A 275 8.57 29.72 22.52
CA TYR A 275 8.96 30.38 23.76
C TYR A 275 10.41 30.88 23.65
N PRO A 276 10.77 32.04 24.25
CA PRO A 276 12.15 32.54 24.25
C PRO A 276 13.10 31.51 24.87
N VAL A 277 12.78 31.08 26.09
CA VAL A 277 13.54 30.09 26.86
C VAL A 277 12.57 28.99 27.28
N GLY A 278 12.98 27.73 27.14
CA GLY A 278 12.18 26.59 27.56
C GLY A 278 12.98 25.30 27.51
N ASN A 279 12.63 24.35 28.39
CA ASN A 279 13.32 23.06 28.49
C ASN A 279 12.74 21.98 27.56
N THR A 280 11.68 22.27 26.79
CA THR A 280 10.98 21.26 25.98
C THR A 280 10.61 21.77 24.59
N CYS A 281 10.82 20.93 23.57
CA CYS A 281 10.34 21.18 22.21
C CYS A 281 8.83 20.91 22.11
N GLN A 282 8.10 21.73 21.36
CA GLN A 282 6.66 21.57 21.15
C GLN A 282 6.35 20.73 19.91
N SER A 283 5.37 19.84 19.97
CA SER A 283 4.93 19.06 18.81
C SER A 283 3.98 19.88 17.93
N ILE A 284 4.22 19.90 16.62
CA ILE A 284 3.25 20.42 15.65
C ILE A 284 2.21 19.34 15.36
N SER A 285 0.93 19.72 15.34
CA SER A 285 -0.13 18.83 14.88
C SER A 285 0.05 18.50 13.39
N PRO A 286 -0.02 17.22 12.97
CA PRO A 286 -0.02 16.85 11.56
C PRO A 286 -1.19 17.44 10.73
N LEU A 287 -2.19 18.02 11.40
CA LEU A 287 -3.35 18.68 10.82
C LEU A 287 -3.15 20.19 10.63
N ASN A 288 -2.04 20.73 11.16
CA ASN A 288 -1.75 22.16 11.10
C ASN A 288 -1.15 22.54 9.74
N GLN A 289 -1.61 23.65 9.17
CA GLN A 289 -1.22 24.10 7.84
C GLN A 289 0.25 24.51 7.71
N CYS A 290 0.90 24.90 8.81
CA CYS A 290 2.32 25.28 8.85
C CYS A 290 3.24 24.05 8.97
N CYS A 291 2.71 22.85 9.20
CA CYS A 291 3.51 21.64 9.40
C CYS A 291 4.44 21.34 8.20
N ASP A 292 3.92 21.31 6.97
CA ASP A 292 4.75 21.09 5.78
C ASP A 292 5.76 22.21 5.52
N PRO A 293 5.37 23.50 5.45
CA PRO A 293 6.33 24.55 5.11
C PRO A 293 7.38 24.80 6.19
N MET A 294 7.09 24.57 7.48
CA MET A 294 8.10 24.62 8.54
C MET A 294 9.09 23.45 8.49
N THR A 295 8.66 22.29 7.97
CA THR A 295 9.49 21.07 7.87
C THR A 295 10.29 21.02 6.56
N TYR A 296 9.73 21.56 5.47
CA TYR A 296 10.28 21.51 4.13
C TYR A 296 10.44 22.90 3.51
N PRO A 297 11.23 23.80 4.12
CA PRO A 297 11.40 25.17 3.61
C PRO A 297 11.98 25.21 2.20
N LEU A 298 12.71 24.17 1.76
CA LEU A 298 13.23 24.12 0.38
C LEU A 298 12.20 23.60 -0.63
N LEU A 299 11.07 23.04 -0.19
CA LEU A 299 9.92 22.75 -1.05
C LEU A 299 8.87 23.88 -1.01
N PHE A 300 8.83 24.62 0.10
CA PHE A 300 7.89 25.71 0.37
C PHE A 300 8.66 26.99 0.79
N PRO A 301 9.46 27.56 -0.13
CA PRO A 301 10.38 28.66 0.20
C PRO A 301 9.68 29.91 0.68
N ARG A 302 8.42 30.13 0.30
CA ARG A 302 7.62 31.29 0.72
C ARG A 302 6.68 30.97 1.88
N GLY A 303 6.83 29.81 2.51
CA GLY A 303 5.99 29.40 3.64
C GLY A 303 4.56 29.03 3.24
N GLU A 304 4.35 28.51 2.03
CA GLU A 304 3.03 28.23 1.47
C GLU A 304 2.25 27.23 2.35
N CYS A 305 1.06 27.64 2.80
CA CYS A 305 0.24 26.83 3.69
C CYS A 305 -0.15 25.49 3.05
N SER A 306 -0.08 24.46 3.89
CA SER A 306 -0.47 23.10 3.54
C SER A 306 -1.94 22.82 3.85
N TRP A 307 -2.34 21.55 3.83
CA TRP A 307 -3.71 21.15 4.10
C TRP A 307 -4.18 21.59 5.49
N ASN A 308 -5.41 22.09 5.59
CA ASN A 308 -6.08 22.39 6.86
C ASN A 308 -7.51 21.83 6.88
N THR A 309 -8.10 21.76 8.07
CA THR A 309 -9.43 21.18 8.29
C THR A 309 -10.60 22.04 7.78
N GLY A 310 -10.33 23.32 7.45
CA GLY A 310 -11.29 24.28 6.92
C GLY A 310 -11.44 24.25 5.39
N MET A 311 -10.53 23.61 4.67
CA MET A 311 -10.57 23.56 3.20
C MET A 311 -11.86 22.91 2.66
N GLU A 312 -12.62 23.65 1.86
CA GLU A 312 -13.90 23.19 1.30
C GLU A 312 -13.80 22.78 -0.17
N HIS A 313 -14.72 21.94 -0.68
CA HIS A 313 -14.84 21.65 -2.11
C HIS A 313 -15.35 22.88 -2.88
N VAL A 314 -15.21 22.88 -4.21
CA VAL A 314 -15.86 23.87 -5.08
C VAL A 314 -17.37 23.80 -4.86
N GLU A 315 -18.01 24.95 -4.62
CA GLU A 315 -19.40 25.05 -4.16
C GLU A 315 -20.37 24.24 -5.03
N GLU A 316 -20.32 24.47 -6.34
CA GLU A 316 -21.13 23.79 -7.37
C GLU A 316 -20.95 22.25 -7.40
N ARG A 317 -19.86 21.73 -6.82
CA ARG A 317 -19.51 20.30 -6.84
C ARG A 317 -19.51 19.66 -5.45
N ARG A 318 -19.94 20.40 -4.42
CA ARG A 318 -20.15 19.89 -3.06
C ARG A 318 -21.27 18.86 -3.05
N THR A 319 -21.19 17.93 -2.12
CA THR A 319 -22.29 16.99 -1.85
C THR A 319 -22.83 17.27 -0.46
N ALA A 320 -24.14 17.05 -0.25
CA ALA A 320 -24.77 17.24 1.07
C ALA A 320 -24.08 16.44 2.20
N LYS A 321 -23.38 15.34 1.85
CA LYS A 321 -22.66 14.47 2.80
C LYS A 321 -21.19 14.84 3.01
N ARG A 322 -20.57 15.57 2.08
CA ARG A 322 -19.14 15.90 2.14
C ARG A 322 -18.88 17.22 1.43
N THR A 323 -18.50 18.21 2.22
CA THR A 323 -18.22 19.59 1.81
C THR A 323 -16.74 19.96 1.90
N ARG A 324 -15.91 19.14 2.56
CA ARG A 324 -14.50 19.44 2.86
C ARG A 324 -13.51 18.59 2.05
N VAL A 325 -12.38 19.21 1.70
CA VAL A 325 -11.23 18.58 1.05
C VAL A 325 -10.52 17.69 2.08
N THR A 326 -10.32 16.42 1.75
CA THR A 326 -9.53 15.51 2.59
C THR A 326 -8.03 15.63 2.30
N GLN A 327 -7.17 15.17 3.22
CA GLN A 327 -5.72 15.09 2.99
C GLN A 327 -5.38 14.29 1.71
N LEU A 328 -6.07 13.16 1.46
CA LEU A 328 -5.89 12.40 0.21
C LEU A 328 -6.17 13.25 -1.03
N GLN A 329 -7.27 14.00 -1.02
CA GLN A 329 -7.66 14.87 -2.12
C GLN A 329 -6.66 16.02 -2.33
N TYR A 330 -6.16 16.60 -1.24
CA TYR A 330 -5.15 17.65 -1.28
C TYR A 330 -3.83 17.15 -1.87
N TYR A 331 -3.31 16.03 -1.35
CA TYR A 331 -2.04 15.47 -1.83
C TYR A 331 -2.16 14.94 -3.26
N ALA A 332 -3.29 14.33 -3.65
CA ALA A 332 -3.53 13.94 -5.03
C ALA A 332 -3.46 15.15 -5.98
N TYR A 333 -4.02 16.30 -5.59
CA TYR A 333 -3.93 17.53 -6.38
C TYR A 333 -2.51 18.10 -6.46
N ARG A 334 -1.80 18.17 -5.32
CA ARG A 334 -0.45 18.75 -5.23
C ARG A 334 0.62 17.90 -5.90
N LEU A 335 0.49 16.58 -5.82
CA LEU A 335 1.45 15.62 -6.39
C LEU A 335 1.11 15.22 -7.84
N SER A 336 0.04 15.78 -8.43
CA SER A 336 -0.23 15.60 -9.85
C SER A 336 0.65 16.52 -10.69
N GLN A 337 1.43 15.94 -11.61
CA GLN A 337 2.25 16.70 -12.55
C GLN A 337 1.37 17.57 -13.46
N ARG A 338 1.85 18.79 -13.73
CA ARG A 338 1.27 19.78 -14.65
C ARG A 338 2.40 20.26 -15.56
N ASN A 339 2.04 20.97 -16.63
CA ASN A 339 3.02 21.62 -17.48
C ASN A 339 3.76 22.72 -16.69
N GLY A 340 5.07 22.82 -16.91
CA GLY A 340 5.94 23.79 -16.24
C GLY A 340 6.79 23.19 -15.11
N PHE A 341 7.71 23.99 -14.59
CA PHE A 341 8.63 23.55 -13.55
C PHE A 341 7.90 23.28 -12.24
N SER A 342 8.13 22.10 -11.67
CA SER A 342 7.63 21.75 -10.34
C SER A 342 8.76 21.49 -9.37
N ILE A 343 8.86 22.32 -8.33
CA ILE A 343 9.85 22.15 -7.27
C ILE A 343 9.71 20.79 -6.57
N LEU A 344 8.48 20.32 -6.36
CA LEU A 344 8.20 19.02 -5.76
C LEU A 344 8.79 17.89 -6.60
N HIS A 345 8.42 17.78 -7.88
CA HIS A 345 8.83 16.66 -8.74
C HIS A 345 10.33 16.67 -9.07
N ASN A 346 10.99 17.84 -9.02
CA ASN A 346 12.43 17.97 -9.26
C ASN A 346 13.30 17.72 -8.02
N SER A 347 12.71 17.60 -6.82
CA SER A 347 13.46 17.52 -5.55
C SER A 347 13.93 16.11 -5.15
N GLY A 348 13.77 15.11 -6.02
CA GLY A 348 14.32 13.75 -5.88
C GLY A 348 14.22 13.14 -4.48
N LYS A 349 15.34 13.02 -3.75
CA LYS A 349 15.36 12.43 -2.40
C LYS A 349 14.45 13.16 -1.40
N LEU A 350 14.34 14.49 -1.49
CA LEU A 350 13.46 15.27 -0.62
C LEU A 350 11.99 15.08 -0.99
N PHE A 351 11.69 14.96 -2.30
CA PHE A 351 10.35 14.61 -2.77
C PHE A 351 9.88 13.25 -2.23
N GLN A 352 10.75 12.24 -2.27
CA GLN A 352 10.45 10.94 -1.68
C GLN A 352 10.15 11.02 -0.18
N GLN A 353 10.90 11.83 0.57
CA GLN A 353 10.65 12.06 1.99
C GLN A 353 9.28 12.73 2.21
N TYR A 354 8.98 13.78 1.44
CA TYR A 354 7.71 14.52 1.51
C TYR A 354 6.51 13.62 1.22
N ILE A 355 6.58 12.75 0.20
CA ILE A 355 5.51 11.79 -0.13
C ILE A 355 5.23 10.83 1.03
N VAL A 356 6.29 10.27 1.63
CA VAL A 356 6.13 9.34 2.75
C VAL A 356 5.54 10.05 3.95
N ASP A 357 5.99 11.26 4.26
CA ASP A 357 5.44 12.07 5.34
C ASP A 357 3.94 12.39 5.08
N ALA A 358 3.61 12.85 3.87
CA ALA A 358 2.22 13.11 3.45
C ALA A 358 1.29 11.90 3.66
N TYR A 359 1.73 10.70 3.27
CA TYR A 359 0.96 9.48 3.50
C TYR A 359 0.84 9.13 4.99
N VAL A 360 1.95 9.18 5.73
CA VAL A 360 1.97 8.85 7.16
C VAL A 360 1.08 9.81 7.96
N LYS A 361 1.05 11.10 7.63
CA LYS A 361 0.11 12.06 8.21
C LYS A 361 -1.33 11.73 7.86
N THR A 362 -1.61 11.44 6.60
CA THR A 362 -2.96 11.06 6.14
C THR A 362 -3.49 9.81 6.84
N GLU A 363 -2.65 8.79 6.99
CA GLU A 363 -3.01 7.57 7.72
C GLU A 363 -3.06 7.80 9.24
N GLY A 364 -2.14 8.61 9.77
CA GLY A 364 -2.10 9.02 11.17
C GLY A 364 -3.40 9.69 11.61
N SER A 365 -3.98 10.55 10.78
CA SER A 365 -5.31 11.16 11.03
C SER A 365 -6.42 10.11 11.16
N ARG A 366 -6.39 9.07 10.31
CA ARG A 366 -7.35 7.96 10.37
C ARG A 366 -7.15 7.12 11.64
N LEU A 367 -5.90 6.83 11.99
CA LEU A 367 -5.55 6.10 13.21
C LEU A 367 -5.94 6.88 14.47
N HIS A 368 -5.70 8.20 14.48
CA HIS A 368 -6.11 9.08 15.57
C HIS A 368 -7.63 9.04 15.76
N PHE A 369 -8.39 9.15 14.67
CA PHE A 369 -9.85 8.98 14.73
C PHE A 369 -10.24 7.63 15.33
N LEU A 370 -9.65 6.53 14.87
CA LEU A 370 -9.93 5.20 15.42
C LEU A 370 -9.58 5.12 16.91
N ARG A 371 -8.48 5.72 17.36
CA ARG A 371 -8.06 5.74 18.76
C ARG A 371 -9.05 6.51 19.65
N GLN A 372 -9.55 7.66 19.19
CA GLN A 372 -10.49 8.48 19.97
C GLN A 372 -11.91 7.92 20.00
N ASN A 373 -12.30 7.16 18.96
CA ASN A 373 -13.67 6.69 18.80
C ASN A 373 -13.81 5.18 19.09
N GLN A 374 -12.92 4.58 19.90
CA GLN A 374 -12.92 3.14 20.17
C GLN A 374 -14.28 2.61 20.65
N LYS A 375 -15.03 3.39 21.44
CA LYS A 375 -16.38 3.04 21.92
C LYS A 375 -17.41 2.91 20.79
N ASP A 376 -17.27 3.72 19.75
CA ASP A 376 -18.15 3.70 18.57
C ASP A 376 -17.72 2.66 17.52
N LEU A 377 -16.53 2.06 17.68
CA LEU A 377 -16.02 1.05 16.75
C LEU A 377 -16.71 -0.29 17.00
N ARG A 378 -17.38 -0.77 15.95
CA ARG A 378 -18.14 -2.02 15.94
C ARG A 378 -17.18 -3.20 15.78
N ILE A 379 -16.91 -3.96 16.84
CA ILE A 379 -15.93 -5.05 16.82
C ILE A 379 -16.57 -6.32 17.39
N GLU A 380 -17.12 -7.18 16.51
CA GLU A 380 -17.79 -8.45 16.83
C GLU A 380 -16.92 -9.50 17.57
N LEU A 381 -15.62 -9.23 17.78
CA LEU A 381 -14.62 -10.17 18.31
C LEU A 381 -14.07 -9.80 19.70
N TYR A 382 -14.74 -8.92 20.44
CA TYR A 382 -14.25 -8.44 21.74
C TYR A 382 -14.20 -9.54 22.80
N ARG A 383 -15.25 -10.38 22.90
CA ARG A 383 -15.38 -11.37 24.00
C ARG A 383 -14.25 -12.39 24.04
N GLY A 384 -13.98 -13.10 22.94
CA GLY A 384 -12.90 -14.09 22.91
C GLY A 384 -11.48 -13.51 23.03
N LEU A 385 -11.27 -12.24 22.64
CA LEU A 385 -9.98 -11.56 22.84
C LEU A 385 -9.84 -11.08 24.29
N LEU A 386 -10.89 -10.52 24.88
CA LEU A 386 -10.93 -10.14 26.29
C LEU A 386 -10.68 -11.35 27.18
N ASP A 387 -11.41 -12.46 26.97
CA ASP A 387 -11.26 -13.69 27.76
C ASP A 387 -9.79 -14.17 27.70
N ALA A 388 -9.16 -14.14 26.52
CA ALA A 388 -7.76 -14.52 26.36
C ALA A 388 -6.77 -13.55 27.03
N LEU A 389 -7.03 -12.24 26.98
CA LEU A 389 -6.22 -11.22 27.64
C LEU A 389 -6.37 -11.30 29.17
N GLU A 390 -7.58 -11.55 29.67
CA GLU A 390 -7.87 -11.75 31.10
C GLU A 390 -7.23 -13.03 31.62
N CYS A 391 -7.35 -14.16 30.92
CA CYS A 391 -6.63 -15.38 31.27
C CYS A 391 -5.11 -15.16 31.30
N ARG A 392 -4.57 -14.40 30.34
CA ARG A 392 -3.13 -14.11 30.29
C ARG A 392 -2.69 -13.17 31.42
N ALA A 393 -3.47 -12.12 31.68
CA ALA A 393 -3.24 -11.19 32.77
C ALA A 393 -3.27 -11.92 34.13
N HIS A 394 -4.22 -12.84 34.30
CA HIS A 394 -4.31 -13.72 35.46
C HIS A 394 -3.08 -14.64 35.60
N ASN A 395 -2.66 -15.29 34.51
CA ASN A 395 -1.47 -16.14 34.50
C ASN A 395 -0.15 -15.37 34.76
N GLU A 396 -0.06 -14.12 34.30
CA GLU A 396 1.12 -13.26 34.48
C GLU A 396 1.04 -12.41 35.76
N ASN A 397 -0.03 -12.53 36.56
CA ASN A 397 -0.29 -11.74 37.79
C ASN A 397 -0.28 -10.21 37.57
N ILE A 398 -0.74 -9.77 36.40
CA ILE A 398 -0.74 -8.38 35.93
C ILE A 398 -2.19 -7.92 35.67
N ARG A 399 -2.48 -6.62 35.78
CA ARG A 399 -3.81 -6.08 35.44
C ARG A 399 -3.98 -5.87 33.94
N THR A 400 -5.16 -6.16 33.39
CA THR A 400 -5.50 -5.80 32.01
C THR A 400 -5.55 -4.29 31.87
N GLY A 401 -4.75 -3.75 30.95
CA GLY A 401 -4.61 -2.31 30.70
C GLY A 401 -5.60 -1.80 29.65
N LYS A 402 -5.21 -0.73 28.93
CA LYS A 402 -6.03 -0.12 27.87
C LYS A 402 -6.09 -1.03 26.64
N LEU A 403 -7.30 -1.27 26.15
CA LEU A 403 -7.57 -2.05 24.94
C LEU A 403 -7.88 -1.11 23.76
N ILE A 404 -6.98 -1.05 22.78
CA ILE A 404 -7.14 -0.28 21.53
C ILE A 404 -7.05 -1.25 20.35
N ILE A 405 -8.11 -1.29 19.56
CA ILE A 405 -8.31 -2.29 18.52
C ILE A 405 -8.47 -1.60 17.14
N LEU A 406 -7.80 -2.14 16.12
CA LEU A 406 -7.80 -1.62 14.75
C LEU A 406 -8.86 -2.32 13.88
N PRO A 407 -10.06 -1.80 13.57
CA PRO A 407 -11.16 -2.58 13.01
C PRO A 407 -10.88 -3.17 11.60
N SER A 408 -11.68 -4.16 11.17
CA SER A 408 -11.47 -4.84 9.87
C SER A 408 -11.62 -3.95 8.63
N SER A 409 -12.26 -2.78 8.79
CA SER A 409 -12.35 -1.73 7.77
C SER A 409 -11.03 -0.99 7.57
N PHE A 410 -10.11 -1.05 8.53
CA PHE A 410 -8.77 -0.50 8.40
C PHE A 410 -7.86 -1.49 7.67
N GLN A 411 -7.39 -1.08 6.50
CA GLN A 411 -6.54 -1.90 5.64
C GLN A 411 -5.18 -2.17 6.31
N GLY A 412 -4.78 -3.43 6.40
CA GLY A 412 -3.55 -3.85 7.10
C GLY A 412 -3.76 -4.23 8.57
N SER A 413 -4.96 -4.05 9.13
CA SER A 413 -5.26 -4.56 10.47
C SER A 413 -5.29 -6.10 10.52
N PRO A 414 -5.06 -6.73 11.68
CA PRO A 414 -5.15 -8.18 11.84
C PRO A 414 -6.47 -8.78 11.32
N ARG A 415 -7.62 -8.18 11.67
CA ARG A 415 -8.92 -8.67 11.16
C ARG A 415 -9.11 -8.42 9.67
N HIS A 416 -8.59 -7.32 9.11
CA HIS A 416 -8.66 -7.09 7.66
C HIS A 416 -7.93 -8.19 6.89
N MET A 417 -6.70 -8.52 7.34
CA MET A 417 -5.91 -9.60 6.75
C MET A 417 -6.60 -10.96 6.90
N GLN A 418 -7.14 -11.26 8.09
CA GLN A 418 -7.89 -12.49 8.34
C GLN A 418 -9.14 -12.59 7.45
N GLN A 419 -9.86 -11.49 7.25
CA GLN A 419 -11.01 -11.45 6.36
C GLN A 419 -10.62 -11.69 4.90
N ASN A 420 -9.53 -11.10 4.43
CA ASN A 420 -9.02 -11.34 3.07
C ASN A 420 -8.60 -12.80 2.86
N TYR A 421 -7.97 -13.41 3.86
CA TYR A 421 -7.66 -14.84 3.87
C TYR A 421 -8.92 -15.70 3.71
N GLN A 422 -9.92 -15.47 4.55
CA GLN A 422 -11.16 -16.22 4.53
C GLN A 422 -11.94 -16.03 3.21
N ASP A 423 -11.91 -14.82 2.64
CA ASP A 423 -12.53 -14.54 1.34
C ASP A 423 -11.83 -15.31 0.21
N ALA A 424 -10.49 -15.35 0.21
CA ALA A 424 -9.72 -16.14 -0.75
C ALA A 424 -9.97 -17.65 -0.59
N MET A 425 -10.10 -18.16 0.64
CA MET A 425 -10.49 -19.55 0.90
C MET A 425 -11.89 -19.87 0.38
N ALA A 426 -12.83 -18.92 0.42
CA ALA A 426 -14.16 -19.10 -0.16
C ALA A 426 -14.09 -19.25 -1.69
N MET A 427 -13.19 -18.52 -2.36
CA MET A 427 -12.92 -18.67 -3.79
C MET A 427 -12.29 -20.05 -4.09
N VAL A 428 -11.30 -20.48 -3.31
CA VAL A 428 -10.68 -21.81 -3.46
C VAL A 428 -11.69 -22.93 -3.24
N ARG A 429 -12.62 -22.77 -2.30
CA ARG A 429 -13.73 -23.72 -2.09
C ARG A 429 -14.61 -23.82 -3.34
N LYS A 430 -14.93 -22.70 -3.98
CA LYS A 430 -15.84 -22.65 -5.15
C LYS A 430 -15.17 -23.14 -6.43
N PHE A 431 -13.95 -22.70 -6.71
CA PHE A 431 -13.28 -22.90 -8.00
C PHE A 431 -12.13 -23.92 -7.96
N GLY A 432 -11.79 -24.43 -6.79
CA GLY A 432 -10.65 -25.31 -6.58
C GLY A 432 -9.35 -24.56 -6.32
N LYS A 433 -8.24 -25.31 -6.26
CA LYS A 433 -6.92 -24.71 -6.05
C LYS A 433 -6.50 -23.85 -7.27
N PRO A 434 -5.71 -22.79 -7.06
CA PRO A 434 -5.03 -22.09 -8.16
C PRO A 434 -4.13 -23.03 -8.94
N ASP A 435 -3.93 -22.70 -10.22
CA ASP A 435 -3.10 -23.46 -11.17
C ASP A 435 -1.81 -22.73 -11.50
N LEU A 436 -1.81 -21.39 -11.48
CA LEU A 436 -0.64 -20.56 -11.77
C LEU A 436 -0.42 -19.51 -10.66
N PHE A 437 0.85 -19.24 -10.39
CA PHE A 437 1.32 -18.15 -9.55
C PHE A 437 2.28 -17.28 -10.35
N LEU A 438 1.95 -16.00 -10.49
CA LEU A 438 2.75 -15.03 -11.22
C LEU A 438 3.30 -13.98 -10.26
N THR A 439 4.54 -13.58 -10.47
CA THR A 439 5.12 -12.38 -9.85
C THR A 439 5.54 -11.40 -10.94
N PHE A 440 4.89 -10.25 -11.01
CA PHE A 440 5.21 -9.19 -11.95
C PHE A 440 5.89 -8.02 -11.22
N THR A 441 7.15 -7.74 -11.54
CA THR A 441 7.90 -6.62 -10.95
C THR A 441 8.05 -5.48 -11.95
N CYS A 442 7.86 -4.25 -11.49
CA CYS A 442 8.06 -3.05 -12.32
C CYS A 442 9.47 -2.99 -12.91
N ASN A 443 9.57 -2.65 -14.20
CA ASN A 443 10.84 -2.34 -14.85
C ASN A 443 11.02 -0.81 -14.91
N PRO A 444 11.99 -0.21 -14.19
CA PRO A 444 12.23 1.23 -14.23
C PRO A 444 12.77 1.73 -15.57
N SER A 445 13.19 0.83 -16.47
CA SER A 445 13.68 1.15 -17.82
C SER A 445 12.58 1.17 -18.89
N TRP A 446 11.30 1.07 -18.52
CA TRP A 446 10.22 1.23 -19.50
C TRP A 446 10.25 2.63 -20.14
N SER A 447 9.96 2.67 -21.43
CA SER A 447 10.00 3.91 -22.23
C SER A 447 9.12 5.02 -21.64
N GLU A 448 7.95 4.68 -21.10
CA GLU A 448 7.01 5.61 -20.49
C GLU A 448 7.60 6.30 -19.25
N ILE A 449 8.42 5.57 -18.49
CA ILE A 449 9.13 6.12 -17.34
C ILE A 449 10.27 7.01 -17.84
N LEU A 450 11.14 6.48 -18.70
CA LEU A 450 12.32 7.21 -19.18
C LEU A 450 11.95 8.51 -19.92
N ASN A 451 10.90 8.47 -20.76
CA ASN A 451 10.40 9.62 -21.50
C ASN A 451 9.74 10.68 -20.60
N SER A 452 9.40 10.34 -19.35
CA SER A 452 8.82 11.27 -18.37
C SER A 452 9.88 11.92 -17.48
N MET A 453 11.16 11.54 -17.62
CA MET A 453 12.26 12.15 -16.87
C MET A 453 12.70 13.44 -17.55
N GLU A 454 12.89 14.49 -16.77
CA GLU A 454 13.37 15.79 -17.26
C GLU A 454 14.79 16.08 -16.76
N GLY A 455 15.66 16.57 -17.65
CA GLY A 455 17.02 16.99 -17.31
C GLY A 455 17.84 15.89 -16.63
N VAL A 456 18.12 16.09 -15.34
CA VAL A 456 18.99 15.22 -14.51
C VAL A 456 18.22 14.20 -13.67
N GLN A 457 16.89 14.14 -13.80
CA GLN A 457 16.05 13.20 -13.06
C GLN A 457 16.36 11.74 -13.44
N ARG A 458 16.19 10.85 -12.47
CA ARG A 458 16.28 9.40 -12.67
C ARG A 458 14.99 8.71 -12.24
N PRO A 459 14.67 7.51 -12.75
CA PRO A 459 13.46 6.79 -12.41
C PRO A 459 13.20 6.64 -10.90
N GLU A 460 14.26 6.42 -10.10
CA GLU A 460 14.13 6.32 -8.64
C GLU A 460 13.67 7.61 -7.97
N ASP A 461 13.92 8.77 -8.58
CA ASP A 461 13.55 10.09 -8.05
C ASP A 461 12.06 10.40 -8.25
N ARG A 462 11.35 9.63 -9.10
CA ARG A 462 9.98 9.88 -9.55
C ARG A 462 9.01 8.73 -9.22
N PRO A 463 8.76 8.44 -7.92
CA PRO A 463 7.85 7.38 -7.50
C PRO A 463 6.41 7.58 -8.00
N ASP A 464 5.98 8.83 -8.27
CA ASP A 464 4.69 9.18 -8.89
C ASP A 464 4.53 8.59 -10.29
N ILE A 465 5.58 8.64 -11.11
CA ILE A 465 5.61 8.06 -12.45
C ILE A 465 5.65 6.53 -12.38
N ILE A 466 6.55 5.98 -11.55
CA ILE A 466 6.73 4.52 -11.38
C ILE A 466 5.41 3.82 -11.08
N VAL A 467 4.64 4.31 -10.10
CA VAL A 467 3.40 3.63 -9.68
C VAL A 467 2.28 3.75 -10.70
N ARG A 468 2.21 4.88 -11.43
CA ARG A 468 1.20 5.10 -12.47
C ARG A 468 1.43 4.17 -13.65
N VAL A 469 2.67 4.11 -14.15
CA VAL A 469 3.05 3.20 -15.25
C VAL A 469 2.84 1.74 -14.84
N PHE A 470 3.32 1.33 -13.65
CA PHE A 470 3.11 -0.05 -13.19
C PHE A 470 1.62 -0.42 -13.08
N ASN A 471 0.78 0.49 -12.58
CA ASN A 471 -0.67 0.26 -12.49
C ASN A 471 -1.33 0.08 -13.87
N MET A 472 -0.90 0.84 -14.89
CA MET A 472 -1.36 0.63 -16.27
C MET A 472 -0.91 -0.73 -16.82
N LYS A 473 0.39 -1.06 -16.69
CA LYS A 473 0.93 -2.36 -17.13
C LYS A 473 0.26 -3.55 -16.44
N LEU A 474 -0.06 -3.42 -15.15
CA LEU A 474 -0.76 -4.45 -14.40
C LEU A 474 -2.19 -4.66 -14.91
N LYS A 475 -2.91 -3.59 -15.26
CA LYS A 475 -4.25 -3.70 -15.85
C LYS A 475 -4.20 -4.42 -17.19
N GLU A 476 -3.26 -4.05 -18.06
CA GLU A 476 -3.04 -4.72 -19.35
C GLU A 476 -2.70 -6.19 -19.16
N LEU A 477 -1.81 -6.53 -18.23
CA LEU A 477 -1.46 -7.92 -17.91
C LEU A 477 -2.70 -8.73 -17.51
N LEU A 478 -3.56 -8.17 -16.66
CA LEU A 478 -4.80 -8.84 -16.26
C LEU A 478 -5.79 -8.97 -17.42
N GLU A 479 -5.86 -7.97 -18.30
CA GLU A 479 -6.68 -7.99 -19.51
C GLU A 479 -6.23 -9.10 -20.46
N ASP A 480 -4.92 -9.23 -20.73
CA ASP A 480 -4.44 -10.30 -21.59
C ASP A 480 -4.67 -11.68 -20.98
N ILE A 481 -4.43 -11.83 -19.68
CA ILE A 481 -4.63 -13.10 -18.98
C ILE A 481 -6.11 -13.51 -19.01
N CYS A 482 -7.02 -12.57 -18.72
CA CYS A 482 -8.43 -12.90 -18.49
C CYS A 482 -9.29 -12.84 -19.76
N LYS A 483 -8.99 -11.94 -20.70
CA LYS A 483 -9.76 -11.73 -21.93
C LYS A 483 -9.10 -12.36 -23.15
N HIS A 484 -7.78 -12.22 -23.30
CA HIS A 484 -7.06 -12.78 -24.44
C HIS A 484 -6.65 -14.25 -24.24
N GLY A 485 -6.85 -14.78 -23.03
CA GLY A 485 -6.74 -16.21 -22.75
C GLY A 485 -5.34 -16.77 -22.94
N ILE A 486 -4.29 -16.02 -22.56
CA ILE A 486 -2.88 -16.46 -22.66
C ILE A 486 -2.69 -17.87 -22.08
N PHE A 487 -3.31 -18.14 -20.93
CA PHE A 487 -3.25 -19.42 -20.23
C PHE A 487 -4.53 -20.26 -20.40
N GLY A 488 -5.40 -19.89 -21.34
CA GLY A 488 -6.76 -20.39 -21.47
C GLY A 488 -7.78 -19.61 -20.63
N THR A 489 -8.93 -20.22 -20.35
CA THR A 489 -10.05 -19.56 -19.65
C THR A 489 -9.78 -19.46 -18.15
N VAL A 490 -9.74 -18.23 -17.63
CA VAL A 490 -9.58 -17.94 -16.20
C VAL A 490 -10.96 -17.89 -15.52
N LEU A 491 -11.20 -18.82 -14.58
CA LEU A 491 -12.39 -18.82 -13.74
C LEU A 491 -12.31 -17.78 -12.62
N ALA A 492 -11.14 -17.64 -12.00
CA ALA A 492 -10.95 -16.72 -10.89
C ALA A 492 -9.49 -16.31 -10.75
N TYR A 493 -9.26 -15.06 -10.35
CA TYR A 493 -7.96 -14.57 -9.93
C TYR A 493 -8.01 -13.73 -8.65
N ILE A 494 -6.88 -13.69 -7.96
CA ILE A 494 -6.60 -12.86 -6.78
C ILE A 494 -5.21 -12.26 -6.97
N TYR A 495 -5.02 -10.98 -6.69
CA TYR A 495 -3.68 -10.39 -6.64
C TYR A 495 -3.45 -9.55 -5.39
N VAL A 496 -2.18 -9.41 -5.02
CA VAL A 496 -1.67 -8.50 -3.98
C VAL A 496 -0.46 -7.73 -4.52
N ILE A 497 -0.40 -6.44 -4.22
CA ILE A 497 0.74 -5.57 -4.49
C ILE A 497 1.57 -5.48 -3.22
N GLU A 498 2.86 -5.74 -3.35
CA GLU A 498 3.85 -5.52 -2.31
C GLU A 498 4.92 -4.58 -2.88
N PHE A 499 5.68 -3.93 -2.00
CA PHE A 499 6.79 -3.06 -2.36
C PHE A 499 8.04 -3.67 -1.72
N GLN A 500 8.93 -4.26 -2.52
CA GLN A 500 10.11 -4.93 -1.95
C GLN A 500 11.00 -3.92 -1.21
N LYS A 501 12.02 -4.41 -0.50
CA LYS A 501 13.02 -3.58 0.22
C LYS A 501 13.75 -2.53 -0.65
N ARG A 502 13.56 -2.55 -1.97
CA ARG A 502 14.12 -1.63 -2.98
C ARG A 502 13.09 -0.63 -3.54
N GLY A 503 11.84 -0.64 -3.05
CA GLY A 503 10.80 0.35 -3.39
C GLY A 503 9.98 0.05 -4.65
N LEU A 504 10.45 -0.75 -5.60
CA LEU A 504 9.66 -1.04 -6.81
C LEU A 504 8.40 -1.85 -6.49
N PRO A 505 7.24 -1.51 -7.09
CA PRO A 505 6.02 -2.26 -6.92
C PRO A 505 6.10 -3.60 -7.64
N HIS A 506 5.51 -4.61 -7.02
CA HIS A 506 5.35 -5.92 -7.63
C HIS A 506 4.00 -6.54 -7.27
N ALA A 507 3.41 -7.23 -8.24
CA ALA A 507 2.16 -7.92 -8.09
C ALA A 507 2.40 -9.43 -7.95
N HIS A 508 1.78 -10.03 -6.95
CA HIS A 508 1.64 -11.49 -6.82
C HIS A 508 0.24 -11.87 -7.24
N ILE A 509 0.10 -12.68 -8.28
CA ILE A 509 -1.19 -13.01 -8.92
C ILE A 509 -1.39 -14.52 -8.90
N LEU A 510 -2.56 -14.96 -8.49
CA LEU A 510 -3.00 -16.35 -8.63
C LEU A 510 -4.11 -16.46 -9.65
N LEU A 511 -4.04 -17.51 -10.46
CA LEU A 511 -5.04 -17.83 -11.46
C LEU A 511 -5.62 -19.21 -11.20
N THR A 512 -6.93 -19.33 -11.31
CA THR A 512 -7.66 -20.59 -11.35
C THR A 512 -8.28 -20.73 -12.73
N LEU A 513 -7.87 -21.75 -13.46
CA LEU A 513 -8.28 -22.04 -14.82
C LEU A 513 -9.48 -23.00 -14.83
N ASP A 514 -10.26 -22.97 -15.91
CA ASP A 514 -11.34 -23.93 -16.14
C ASP A 514 -10.82 -25.35 -16.38
N SER A 515 -11.73 -26.33 -16.44
CA SER A 515 -11.37 -27.75 -16.58
C SER A 515 -10.59 -28.06 -17.85
N GLU A 516 -10.90 -27.36 -18.94
CA GLU A 516 -10.29 -27.54 -20.27
C GLU A 516 -8.89 -26.94 -20.34
N SER A 517 -8.67 -25.83 -19.64
CA SER A 517 -7.42 -25.06 -19.62
C SER A 517 -6.45 -25.50 -18.50
N LYS A 518 -6.84 -26.45 -17.64
CA LYS A 518 -5.94 -26.98 -16.59
C LYS A 518 -4.61 -27.48 -17.15
N ILE A 519 -3.52 -27.11 -16.49
CA ILE A 519 -2.16 -27.60 -16.76
C ILE A 519 -1.99 -28.93 -16.01
N ARG A 520 -1.92 -30.05 -16.74
CA ARG A 520 -1.93 -31.40 -16.14
C ARG A 520 -0.76 -32.27 -16.53
N THR A 521 -0.16 -32.03 -17.70
CA THR A 521 0.97 -32.81 -18.22
C THR A 521 2.25 -31.98 -18.23
N LYS A 522 3.39 -32.64 -18.40
CA LYS A 522 4.68 -32.00 -18.63
C LYS A 522 4.65 -31.09 -19.86
N ASP A 523 4.03 -31.56 -20.93
CA ASP A 523 3.85 -30.78 -22.17
C ASP A 523 2.99 -29.53 -21.96
N ASP A 524 1.92 -29.61 -21.14
CA ASP A 524 1.13 -28.44 -20.79
C ASP A 524 1.97 -27.41 -20.02
N ILE A 525 2.88 -27.86 -19.14
CA ILE A 525 3.79 -26.99 -18.39
C ILE A 525 4.75 -26.30 -19.36
N ASP A 526 5.48 -27.09 -20.16
CA ASP A 526 6.51 -26.62 -21.08
C ASP A 526 5.93 -25.72 -22.19
N LYS A 527 4.64 -25.85 -22.49
CA LYS A 527 3.90 -24.95 -23.39
C LYS A 527 3.84 -23.51 -22.86
N PHE A 528 3.70 -23.32 -21.55
CA PHE A 528 3.46 -22.00 -20.96
C PHE A 528 4.65 -21.48 -20.15
N VAL A 529 5.51 -22.36 -19.65
CA VAL A 529 6.60 -22.01 -18.74
C VAL A 529 7.91 -22.58 -19.27
N SER A 530 8.89 -21.69 -19.43
CA SER A 530 10.28 -22.05 -19.70
C SER A 530 11.15 -21.65 -18.51
N ALA A 531 12.20 -22.42 -18.25
CA ALA A 531 13.24 -22.08 -17.30
C ALA A 531 14.63 -22.19 -17.95
N GLU A 532 14.70 -21.99 -19.27
CA GLU A 532 15.91 -22.09 -20.08
C GLU A 532 16.25 -20.74 -20.73
N LEU A 533 17.52 -20.53 -21.02
CA LEU A 533 17.99 -19.46 -21.90
C LEU A 533 17.48 -19.72 -23.33
N PRO A 534 16.82 -18.75 -23.97
CA PRO A 534 16.46 -18.86 -25.39
C PRO A 534 17.71 -18.97 -26.27
N ASP A 535 17.59 -19.60 -27.43
CA ASP A 535 18.67 -19.60 -28.41
C ASP A 535 18.73 -18.22 -29.10
N PRO A 536 19.84 -17.45 -28.97
CA PRO A 536 19.98 -16.13 -29.57
C PRO A 536 19.91 -16.13 -31.11
N CYS A 537 20.20 -17.26 -31.77
CA CYS A 537 20.04 -17.40 -33.22
C CYS A 537 18.57 -17.44 -33.65
N THR A 538 17.68 -17.88 -32.75
CA THR A 538 16.24 -18.00 -33.02
C THR A 538 15.43 -16.84 -32.46
N ASP A 539 15.80 -16.32 -31.29
CA ASP A 539 15.04 -15.29 -30.59
C ASP A 539 15.97 -14.42 -29.72
N LEU A 540 16.79 -13.62 -30.39
CA LEU A 540 17.73 -12.70 -29.75
C LEU A 540 17.04 -11.76 -28.75
N ARG A 541 15.82 -11.31 -29.07
CA ARG A 541 15.07 -10.38 -28.22
C ARG A 541 14.66 -11.04 -26.91
N LEU A 542 14.09 -12.25 -26.95
CA LEU A 542 13.76 -12.97 -25.73
C LEU A 542 15.03 -13.33 -24.94
N PHE A 543 16.12 -13.72 -25.61
CA PHE A 543 17.40 -13.99 -24.96
C PHE A 543 17.91 -12.77 -24.17
N GLN A 544 17.86 -11.57 -24.76
CA GLN A 544 18.24 -10.32 -24.08
C GLN A 544 17.34 -10.02 -22.87
N ILE A 545 16.03 -10.24 -22.99
CA ILE A 545 15.09 -10.01 -21.87
C ILE A 545 15.34 -11.02 -20.75
N VAL A 546 15.53 -12.31 -21.07
CA VAL A 546 15.75 -13.37 -20.08
C VAL A 546 17.06 -13.15 -19.34
N THR A 547 18.15 -12.87 -20.05
CA THR A 547 19.47 -12.61 -19.45
C THR A 547 19.46 -11.37 -18.56
N LYS A 548 18.69 -10.33 -18.93
CA LYS A 548 18.55 -9.10 -18.14
C LYS A 548 17.63 -9.24 -16.94
N CYS A 549 16.47 -9.90 -17.10
CA CYS A 549 15.37 -9.81 -16.15
C CYS A 549 15.06 -11.12 -15.42
N MET A 550 15.41 -12.28 -15.99
CA MET A 550 15.01 -13.59 -15.44
C MET A 550 16.18 -14.41 -14.91
N VAL A 551 17.39 -13.86 -14.85
CA VAL A 551 18.51 -14.53 -14.22
C VAL A 551 18.52 -14.26 -12.71
N HIS A 552 18.55 -15.33 -11.92
CA HIS A 552 18.79 -15.20 -10.49
C HIS A 552 20.21 -14.66 -10.26
N GLY A 553 20.32 -13.55 -9.52
CA GLY A 553 21.62 -12.98 -9.19
C GLY A 553 22.52 -14.01 -8.53
N PRO A 554 23.84 -14.03 -8.83
CA PRO A 554 24.77 -15.01 -8.28
C PRO A 554 24.70 -15.04 -6.76
N CYS A 555 24.68 -16.23 -6.19
CA CYS A 555 24.59 -16.46 -4.75
C CYS A 555 25.33 -17.75 -4.38
N GLY A 556 25.25 -18.17 -3.13
CA GLY A 556 26.00 -19.34 -2.66
C GLY A 556 27.48 -19.01 -2.54
N THR A 557 28.31 -19.92 -3.03
CA THR A 557 29.78 -19.75 -3.06
C THR A 557 30.22 -18.60 -3.97
N ILE A 558 29.45 -18.27 -5.01
CA ILE A 558 29.77 -17.19 -5.97
C ILE A 558 29.57 -15.81 -5.34
N ASN A 559 28.61 -15.68 -4.42
CA ASN A 559 28.39 -14.45 -3.66
C ASN A 559 27.63 -14.73 -2.36
N ILE A 560 28.36 -14.89 -1.26
CA ILE A 560 27.80 -15.18 0.05
C ILE A 560 26.99 -14.01 0.64
N ASN A 561 27.28 -12.78 0.17
CA ASN A 561 26.62 -11.56 0.62
C ASN A 561 25.30 -11.28 -0.12
N SER A 562 24.87 -12.17 -1.02
CA SER A 562 23.62 -12.00 -1.76
C SER A 562 22.41 -11.98 -0.83
N PRO A 563 21.42 -11.08 -1.02
CA PRO A 563 20.26 -10.96 -0.12
C PRO A 563 19.39 -12.22 0.01
N CYS A 564 19.54 -13.18 -0.90
CA CYS A 564 18.85 -14.46 -0.87
C CYS A 564 19.53 -15.50 0.05
N MET A 565 20.75 -15.25 0.53
CA MET A 565 21.47 -16.15 1.41
C MET A 565 20.89 -16.11 2.82
N ARG A 566 20.60 -17.28 3.39
CA ARG A 566 20.30 -17.49 4.81
C ARG A 566 21.01 -18.76 5.27
N ASP A 567 21.65 -18.70 6.42
CA ASP A 567 22.31 -19.86 7.04
C ASP A 567 23.27 -20.57 6.05
N GLY A 568 24.02 -19.79 5.27
CA GLY A 568 24.99 -20.30 4.28
C GLY A 568 24.39 -20.88 3.00
N GLN A 569 23.05 -20.90 2.84
CA GLN A 569 22.38 -21.44 1.65
C GLN A 569 21.44 -20.42 0.99
N CYS A 570 21.24 -20.56 -0.32
CA CYS A 570 20.25 -19.75 -1.02
C CYS A 570 18.83 -20.16 -0.59
N CYS A 571 18.03 -19.23 -0.07
CA CYS A 571 16.66 -19.51 0.35
C CYS A 571 15.71 -19.89 -0.80
N LYS A 572 16.14 -19.70 -2.05
CA LYS A 572 15.43 -20.12 -3.27
C LYS A 572 16.07 -21.36 -3.91
N SER A 573 17.10 -21.94 -3.28
CA SER A 573 17.84 -23.12 -3.72
C SER A 573 18.39 -22.98 -5.15
N PHE A 574 19.05 -21.84 -5.42
CA PHE A 574 19.86 -21.65 -6.63
C PHE A 574 21.34 -21.93 -6.32
N PRO A 575 22.12 -22.45 -7.30
CA PRO A 575 21.66 -22.91 -8.62
C PRO A 575 20.75 -24.14 -8.54
N LYS A 576 19.82 -24.26 -9.50
CA LYS A 576 18.95 -25.46 -9.63
C LYS A 576 19.74 -26.62 -10.23
N GLN A 577 19.17 -27.83 -10.19
CA GLN A 577 19.74 -28.98 -10.89
C GLN A 577 19.40 -28.92 -12.38
N PHE A 578 20.28 -29.46 -13.23
CA PHE A 578 19.95 -29.73 -14.63
C PHE A 578 18.93 -30.87 -14.70
N LYS A 579 18.01 -30.77 -15.66
CA LYS A 579 16.97 -31.74 -15.95
C LYS A 579 16.62 -31.67 -17.42
N ASP A 580 16.68 -32.81 -18.11
CA ASP A 580 16.36 -32.87 -19.54
C ASP A 580 14.86 -32.76 -19.82
N ASP A 581 14.02 -33.17 -18.86
CA ASP A 581 12.58 -33.10 -18.93
C ASP A 581 11.96 -32.52 -17.66
N THR A 582 10.81 -31.87 -17.80
CA THR A 582 10.03 -31.41 -16.64
C THR A 582 9.52 -32.61 -15.83
N GLU A 583 9.58 -32.54 -14.50
CA GLU A 583 9.08 -33.57 -13.59
C GLU A 583 7.97 -33.03 -12.67
N GLU A 584 6.92 -33.83 -12.48
CA GLU A 584 5.88 -33.51 -11.50
C GLU A 584 6.42 -33.67 -10.08
N ASN A 585 6.22 -32.64 -9.25
CA ASN A 585 6.55 -32.70 -7.84
C ASN A 585 5.26 -32.79 -7.02
N VAL A 586 5.06 -33.92 -6.32
CA VAL A 586 3.87 -34.21 -5.51
C VAL A 586 3.70 -33.22 -4.34
N ASN A 587 4.80 -32.59 -3.90
CA ASN A 587 4.84 -31.78 -2.67
C ASN A 587 5.18 -30.29 -2.88
N GLY A 588 5.35 -29.82 -4.12
CA GLY A 588 5.91 -28.48 -4.40
C GLY A 588 5.56 -27.90 -5.77
N TYR A 589 6.45 -27.08 -6.31
CA TYR A 589 6.41 -26.65 -7.71
C TYR A 589 7.02 -27.75 -8.60
N PRO A 590 6.59 -27.89 -9.87
CA PRO A 590 7.26 -28.78 -10.82
C PRO A 590 8.76 -28.52 -10.87
N ILE A 591 9.53 -29.56 -11.12
CA ILE A 591 10.94 -29.40 -11.44
C ILE A 591 11.00 -29.13 -12.94
N TYR A 592 11.15 -27.87 -13.32
CA TYR A 592 11.18 -27.48 -14.73
C TYR A 592 12.41 -28.01 -15.46
N ARG A 593 12.23 -28.34 -16.74
CA ARG A 593 13.31 -28.62 -17.67
C ARG A 593 14.35 -27.50 -17.66
N ARG A 594 15.61 -27.90 -17.53
CA ARG A 594 16.83 -27.08 -17.54
C ARG A 594 17.93 -27.92 -18.16
N ARG A 595 18.02 -27.97 -19.49
CA ARG A 595 19.06 -28.76 -20.17
C ARG A 595 20.43 -28.14 -19.96
N ALA A 596 21.46 -28.99 -19.94
CA ALA A 596 22.84 -28.51 -19.94
C ALA A 596 23.15 -27.90 -21.31
N THR A 597 23.56 -26.63 -21.30
CA THR A 597 24.00 -25.89 -22.48
C THR A 597 25.27 -25.12 -22.12
N GLU A 598 25.98 -24.63 -23.13
CA GLU A 598 27.13 -23.75 -22.89
C GLU A 598 26.72 -22.53 -22.05
N PRO A 599 27.47 -22.21 -20.98
CA PRO A 599 27.22 -21.03 -20.18
C PRO A 599 27.36 -19.74 -21.00
N VAL A 600 26.54 -18.74 -20.68
CA VAL A 600 26.62 -17.41 -21.28
C VAL A 600 27.13 -16.39 -20.27
N GLN A 601 27.86 -15.39 -20.75
CA GLN A 601 28.34 -14.29 -19.91
C GLN A 601 27.24 -13.26 -19.68
N VAL A 602 26.87 -13.05 -18.42
CA VAL A 602 25.90 -12.01 -17.99
C VAL A 602 26.61 -11.10 -17.00
N GLY A 603 27.02 -9.93 -17.49
CA GLY A 603 27.89 -9.03 -16.73
C GLY A 603 29.26 -9.67 -16.49
N LYS A 604 29.64 -9.85 -15.22
CA LYS A 604 30.91 -10.47 -14.81
C LYS A 604 30.81 -11.96 -14.47
N TYR A 605 29.67 -12.58 -14.75
CA TYR A 605 29.35 -13.93 -14.28
C TYR A 605 29.02 -14.85 -15.46
N SER A 606 29.57 -16.07 -15.41
CA SER A 606 29.21 -17.16 -16.31
C SER A 606 27.96 -17.88 -15.78
N ILE A 607 26.89 -17.86 -16.56
CA ILE A 607 25.55 -18.29 -16.12
C ILE A 607 24.96 -19.28 -17.12
N ASP A 608 24.33 -20.34 -16.60
CA ASP A 608 23.65 -21.37 -17.38
C ASP A 608 22.16 -21.50 -16.97
N ASN A 609 21.46 -22.47 -17.56
CA ASN A 609 20.05 -22.74 -17.30
C ASN A 609 19.69 -23.02 -15.84
N ARG A 610 20.65 -23.31 -14.94
CA ARG A 610 20.37 -23.53 -13.51
C ARG A 610 20.01 -22.25 -12.76
N TRP A 611 20.31 -21.09 -13.34
CA TRP A 611 20.08 -19.77 -12.74
C TRP A 611 18.84 -19.07 -13.25
N VAL A 612 18.20 -19.59 -14.30
CA VAL A 612 17.04 -18.96 -14.93
C VAL A 612 15.79 -19.13 -14.06
N VAL A 613 15.10 -18.05 -13.77
CA VAL A 613 13.82 -18.02 -13.05
C VAL A 613 12.71 -18.38 -14.04
N PRO A 614 11.76 -19.29 -13.71
CA PRO A 614 10.70 -19.70 -14.63
C PRO A 614 9.86 -18.54 -15.17
N TYR A 615 9.58 -18.53 -16.47
CA TYR A 615 8.91 -17.43 -17.16
C TYR A 615 8.01 -17.90 -18.29
N ASN A 616 7.11 -17.03 -18.74
CA ASN A 616 6.35 -17.21 -19.97
C ASN A 616 6.95 -16.32 -21.08
N PRO A 617 7.40 -16.90 -22.21
CA PRO A 617 8.03 -16.14 -23.31
C PRO A 617 7.20 -14.98 -23.84
N TRP A 618 5.89 -15.19 -24.03
CA TRP A 618 4.97 -14.18 -24.57
C TRP A 618 4.85 -12.98 -23.63
N LEU A 619 4.65 -13.23 -22.33
CA LEU A 619 4.57 -12.18 -21.31
C LEU A 619 5.86 -11.37 -21.24
N LEU A 620 7.03 -12.01 -21.30
CA LEU A 620 8.31 -11.29 -21.28
C LEU A 620 8.49 -10.40 -22.50
N LYS A 621 8.15 -10.87 -23.71
CA LYS A 621 8.21 -10.04 -24.92
C LYS A 621 7.26 -8.85 -24.84
N LYS A 622 6.04 -9.04 -24.34
CA LYS A 622 5.06 -7.95 -24.24
C LYS A 622 5.43 -6.91 -23.19
N PHE A 623 5.90 -7.34 -22.01
CA PHE A 623 6.08 -6.42 -20.87
C PHE A 623 7.53 -6.06 -20.58
N ASN A 624 8.52 -6.73 -21.19
CA ASN A 624 9.95 -6.46 -21.00
C ASN A 624 10.31 -6.22 -19.53
N ALA A 625 10.00 -7.19 -18.67
CA ALA A 625 10.09 -7.04 -17.23
C ALA A 625 10.32 -8.38 -16.54
N HIS A 626 10.71 -8.35 -15.26
CA HIS A 626 10.80 -9.58 -14.46
C HIS A 626 9.39 -10.11 -14.16
N ILE A 627 8.95 -11.12 -14.93
CA ILE A 627 7.69 -11.85 -14.73
C ILE A 627 7.98 -13.32 -14.48
N ASN A 628 7.96 -13.72 -13.21
CA ASN A 628 8.07 -15.12 -12.82
C ASN A 628 6.72 -15.81 -12.98
N VAL A 629 6.69 -16.99 -13.60
CA VAL A 629 5.46 -17.80 -13.78
C VAL A 629 5.70 -19.20 -13.26
N GLU A 630 4.92 -19.60 -12.27
CA GLU A 630 5.06 -20.87 -11.55
C GLU A 630 3.76 -21.68 -11.60
N VAL A 631 3.85 -22.97 -11.91
CA VAL A 631 2.69 -23.88 -11.89
C VAL A 631 2.45 -24.39 -10.47
N CYS A 632 1.23 -24.17 -9.97
CA CYS A 632 0.84 -24.53 -8.60
C CYS A 632 0.40 -26.00 -8.52
N ALA A 633 1.30 -26.91 -8.12
CA ALA A 633 0.93 -28.31 -7.98
C ALA A 633 0.08 -28.61 -6.71
N SER A 634 0.22 -27.82 -5.63
CA SER A 634 -0.43 -28.12 -4.34
C SER A 634 -1.15 -26.94 -3.67
N VAL A 635 -2.04 -27.24 -2.72
CA VAL A 635 -2.70 -26.24 -1.86
C VAL A 635 -1.67 -25.49 -0.97
N LYS A 636 -0.44 -26.02 -0.81
CA LYS A 636 0.64 -25.28 -0.13
C LYS A 636 1.02 -23.99 -0.87
N SER A 637 0.83 -23.91 -2.19
CA SER A 637 0.99 -22.66 -2.94
C SER A 637 -0.05 -21.61 -2.52
N VAL A 638 -1.23 -22.04 -2.07
CA VAL A 638 -2.25 -21.17 -1.44
C VAL A 638 -1.74 -20.68 -0.08
N LYS A 639 -1.15 -21.56 0.76
CA LYS A 639 -0.43 -21.13 2.00
C LYS A 639 0.68 -20.12 1.70
N TYR A 640 1.40 -20.30 0.59
CA TYR A 640 2.48 -19.40 0.16
C TYR A 640 1.95 -18.03 -0.29
N LEU A 641 0.79 -17.95 -0.96
CA LEU A 641 0.08 -16.68 -1.19
C LEU A 641 -0.31 -16.03 0.13
N TYR A 642 -0.82 -16.82 1.08
CA TYR A 642 -1.24 -16.28 2.37
C TYR A 642 -0.10 -15.67 3.15
N LYS A 643 1.15 -16.11 2.97
CA LYS A 643 2.32 -15.37 3.46
C LYS A 643 2.34 -13.92 2.96
N TYR A 644 1.91 -13.62 1.74
CA TYR A 644 1.90 -12.27 1.12
C TYR A 644 0.59 -11.51 1.35
N VAL A 645 -0.55 -12.21 1.48
CA VAL A 645 -1.84 -11.61 1.91
C VAL A 645 -1.84 -11.28 3.42
N TYR A 646 -1.11 -12.08 4.21
CA TYR A 646 -0.87 -11.92 5.65
C TYR A 646 0.43 -11.18 5.96
N LYS A 647 1.29 -10.95 4.95
CA LYS A 647 2.40 -10.02 5.12
C LYS A 647 1.73 -8.67 5.31
N GLY A 648 1.63 -8.24 6.56
CA GLY A 648 1.45 -6.83 6.85
C GLY A 648 2.59 -6.05 6.23
N HIS A 649 2.65 -4.76 6.53
CA HIS A 649 3.88 -4.00 6.26
C HIS A 649 5.08 -4.79 6.79
N ASP A 650 6.26 -4.67 6.15
CA ASP A 650 7.48 -5.22 6.72
C ASP A 650 7.49 -4.78 8.20
N ALA A 651 7.49 -5.74 9.13
CA ALA A 651 7.26 -5.49 10.54
C ALA A 651 8.49 -5.85 11.35
N ALA A 652 9.00 -4.94 12.20
CA ALA A 652 9.88 -5.34 13.28
C ALA A 652 9.04 -5.98 14.40
N SER A 653 9.47 -7.12 14.93
CA SER A 653 8.86 -7.69 16.13
C SER A 653 9.39 -6.93 17.34
N VAL A 654 8.63 -5.94 17.82
CA VAL A 654 8.96 -5.19 19.04
C VAL A 654 7.79 -5.37 20.01
N LYS A 655 8.08 -5.85 21.23
CA LYS A 655 7.13 -5.84 22.35
C LYS A 655 7.57 -4.76 23.32
N ILE A 656 6.74 -3.74 23.51
CA ILE A 656 6.90 -2.76 24.58
C ILE A 656 5.85 -3.08 25.63
N GLN A 657 6.26 -3.63 26.76
CA GLN A 657 5.40 -3.78 27.94
C GLN A 657 5.74 -2.64 28.91
N LYS A 658 4.70 -1.94 29.40
CA LYS A 658 4.85 -1.11 30.59
C LYS A 658 4.84 -2.02 31.81
N GLU A 659 5.69 -1.73 32.80
CA GLU A 659 5.69 -2.45 34.07
C GLU A 659 4.32 -2.35 34.75
N GLY A 660 3.74 -3.50 35.13
CA GLY A 660 2.52 -3.57 35.94
C GLY A 660 1.16 -3.56 35.21
N ALA A 661 1.11 -3.42 33.88
CA ALA A 661 -0.16 -3.51 33.12
C ALA A 661 0.01 -4.16 31.74
N LEU A 662 -0.95 -5.00 31.34
CA LEU A 662 -1.03 -5.59 30.01
C LEU A 662 -1.87 -4.69 29.09
N ASP A 663 -1.25 -3.64 28.55
CA ASP A 663 -1.85 -2.81 27.50
C ASP A 663 -1.87 -3.58 26.16
N HIS A 664 -3.00 -3.58 25.46
CA HIS A 664 -3.13 -4.12 24.09
C HIS A 664 -3.49 -2.98 23.14
N ASP A 665 -2.47 -2.31 22.59
CA ASP A 665 -2.63 -1.25 21.59
C ASP A 665 -2.22 -1.75 20.19
N GLU A 666 -3.20 -2.16 19.39
CA GLU A 666 -2.98 -2.56 18.01
C GLU A 666 -2.58 -1.40 17.09
N ILE A 667 -2.98 -0.16 17.41
CA ILE A 667 -2.58 1.02 16.63
C ILE A 667 -1.09 1.26 16.82
N LEU A 668 -0.60 1.22 18.06
CA LEU A 668 0.82 1.36 18.36
C LEU A 668 1.62 0.22 17.70
N SER A 669 1.18 -1.02 17.88
CA SER A 669 1.81 -2.20 17.26
C SER A 669 1.89 -2.10 15.73
N PHE A 670 0.82 -1.57 15.10
CA PHE A 670 0.79 -1.34 13.65
C PHE A 670 1.78 -0.26 13.22
N VAL A 671 1.84 0.87 13.94
CA VAL A 671 2.73 1.99 13.62
C VAL A 671 4.20 1.64 13.85
N GLU A 672 4.53 1.01 14.96
CA GLU A 672 5.91 0.65 15.33
C GLU A 672 6.47 -0.49 14.49
N GLY A 673 5.60 -1.42 14.07
CA GLY A 673 6.01 -2.52 13.23
C GLY A 673 6.40 -2.05 11.82
N ARG A 674 5.58 -1.20 11.20
CA ARG A 674 5.61 -1.01 9.74
C ARG A 674 6.82 -0.25 9.19
N TYR A 675 7.21 -0.64 7.96
CA TYR A 675 7.96 0.23 7.04
C TYR A 675 7.02 0.81 5.97
N VAL A 676 7.30 2.05 5.56
CA VAL A 676 6.66 2.67 4.39
C VAL A 676 7.73 3.19 3.43
N SER A 677 7.62 2.79 2.17
CA SER A 677 8.48 3.30 1.08
C SER A 677 7.81 4.42 0.28
N ALA A 678 8.58 5.25 -0.43
CA ALA A 678 8.02 6.32 -1.26
C ALA A 678 7.05 5.82 -2.35
N PRO A 679 7.33 4.74 -3.11
CA PRO A 679 6.35 4.19 -4.04
C PRO A 679 5.11 3.60 -3.35
N GLU A 680 5.24 2.99 -2.18
CA GLU A 680 4.09 2.53 -1.40
C GLU A 680 3.19 3.70 -0.98
N ALA A 681 3.79 4.73 -0.38
CA ALA A 681 3.08 5.95 0.02
C ALA A 681 2.36 6.58 -1.18
N MET A 682 3.04 6.68 -2.32
CA MET A 682 2.45 7.22 -3.55
C MET A 682 1.31 6.35 -4.10
N TRP A 683 1.43 5.02 -4.07
CA TRP A 683 0.36 4.09 -4.45
C TRP A 683 -0.89 4.30 -3.60
N ARG A 684 -0.70 4.50 -2.30
CA ARG A 684 -1.78 4.73 -1.33
C ARG A 684 -2.43 6.09 -1.48
N LEU A 685 -1.64 7.15 -1.70
CA LEU A 685 -2.13 8.50 -1.96
C LEU A 685 -2.96 8.56 -3.26
N ASN A 686 -2.62 7.75 -4.27
CA ASN A 686 -3.40 7.58 -5.49
C ASN A 686 -4.66 6.71 -5.34
N GLU A 687 -4.88 6.14 -4.15
CA GLU A 687 -5.96 5.20 -3.85
C GLU A 687 -5.97 3.99 -4.81
N PHE A 688 -4.79 3.50 -5.19
CA PHE A 688 -4.68 2.27 -5.97
C PHE A 688 -4.87 1.05 -5.06
N ASN A 689 -5.53 0.02 -5.59
CA ASN A 689 -5.85 -1.18 -4.83
C ASN A 689 -4.57 -2.00 -4.56
N LEU A 690 -4.21 -2.21 -3.29
CA LEU A 690 -3.14 -3.15 -2.94
C LEU A 690 -3.53 -4.61 -3.08
N SER A 691 -4.82 -4.92 -3.13
CA SER A 691 -5.28 -6.28 -3.35
C SER A 691 -6.61 -6.25 -4.07
N HIS A 692 -6.86 -7.27 -4.87
CA HIS A 692 -8.12 -7.41 -5.60
C HIS A 692 -8.47 -8.87 -5.78
N LYS A 693 -9.77 -9.13 -5.90
CA LYS A 693 -10.37 -10.43 -6.15
C LYS A 693 -11.34 -10.27 -7.30
N SER A 694 -11.25 -11.15 -8.28
CA SER A 694 -12.18 -11.21 -9.42
C SER A 694 -13.66 -11.35 -9.03
N HIS A 695 -13.94 -11.90 -7.83
CA HIS A 695 -15.29 -12.21 -7.36
C HIS A 695 -15.65 -11.40 -6.12
N THR A 696 -16.93 -11.00 -6.05
CA THR A 696 -17.49 -10.39 -4.83
C THR A 696 -17.85 -11.46 -3.82
N VAL A 697 -17.26 -11.38 -2.62
CA VAL A 697 -17.56 -12.31 -1.53
C VAL A 697 -18.56 -11.68 -0.57
N VAL A 698 -19.77 -12.25 -0.50
CA VAL A 698 -20.85 -11.86 0.42
C VAL A 698 -20.71 -12.66 1.70
N ARG A 699 -20.48 -11.96 2.81
CA ARG A 699 -20.31 -12.58 4.13
C ARG A 699 -21.68 -12.81 4.75
N LEU A 700 -22.01 -14.08 4.98
CA LEU A 700 -23.29 -14.53 5.48
C LEU A 700 -23.26 -14.64 7.00
N ALA A 701 -24.37 -14.30 7.65
CA ALA A 701 -24.52 -14.44 9.09
C ALA A 701 -24.80 -15.90 9.44
N VAL A 702 -24.27 -16.36 10.56
CA VAL A 702 -24.64 -17.65 11.18
C VAL A 702 -24.71 -17.39 12.67
N HIS A 703 -25.86 -17.58 13.28
CA HIS A 703 -26.10 -17.37 14.71
C HIS A 703 -27.33 -18.17 15.14
N LEU A 704 -27.40 -18.52 16.42
CA LEU A 704 -28.58 -19.14 17.02
C LEU A 704 -29.69 -18.09 17.22
N PRO A 705 -30.94 -18.51 17.52
CA PRO A 705 -32.02 -17.58 17.87
C PRO A 705 -31.58 -16.61 18.98
N GLN A 706 -31.88 -15.32 18.78
CA GLN A 706 -31.53 -14.22 19.71
C GLN A 706 -30.01 -13.98 19.92
N GLN A 707 -29.15 -14.72 19.22
CA GLN A 707 -27.69 -14.52 19.26
C GLN A 707 -27.17 -13.76 18.02
N GLN A 708 -28.03 -13.02 17.32
CA GLN A 708 -27.60 -12.16 16.24
C GLN A 708 -26.65 -11.08 16.74
N PRO A 709 -25.61 -10.73 15.96
CA PRO A 709 -24.78 -9.58 16.29
C PRO A 709 -25.63 -8.31 16.21
N ILE A 710 -25.76 -7.60 17.32
CA ILE A 710 -26.44 -6.32 17.41
C ILE A 710 -25.43 -5.19 17.50
N VAL A 711 -25.82 -4.03 16.95
CA VAL A 711 -25.00 -2.83 17.00
C VAL A 711 -25.75 -1.76 17.76
N TYR A 712 -25.13 -1.25 18.82
CA TYR A 712 -25.68 -0.20 19.66
C TYR A 712 -24.63 0.89 19.90
N GLN A 713 -25.10 2.09 20.26
CA GLN A 713 -24.27 3.11 20.89
C GLN A 713 -24.47 2.98 22.39
N ASP A 714 -23.44 3.28 23.18
CA ASP A 714 -23.55 3.29 24.65
C ASP A 714 -24.76 4.13 25.09
N GLY A 715 -25.61 3.56 25.94
CA GLY A 715 -26.86 4.18 26.40
C GLY A 715 -28.05 4.00 25.45
N GLN A 716 -27.90 3.29 24.33
CA GLN A 716 -28.97 2.92 23.40
C GLN A 716 -29.12 1.39 23.25
N GLU A 717 -28.75 0.63 24.27
CA GLU A 717 -28.79 -0.83 24.27
C GLU A 717 -30.22 -1.34 23.99
N ALA A 718 -31.19 -0.83 24.75
CA ALA A 718 -32.60 -1.20 24.61
C ALA A 718 -33.13 -0.91 23.20
N GLN A 719 -32.89 0.30 22.69
CA GLN A 719 -33.29 0.69 21.33
C GLN A 719 -32.60 -0.17 20.26
N ALA A 720 -31.35 -0.57 20.48
CA ALA A 720 -30.64 -1.42 19.54
C ALA A 720 -31.15 -2.87 19.55
N ILE A 721 -31.56 -3.38 20.71
CA ILE A 721 -32.26 -4.66 20.83
C ILE A 721 -33.60 -4.60 20.08
N GLU A 722 -34.39 -3.54 20.28
CA GLU A 722 -35.64 -3.32 19.53
C GLU A 722 -35.40 -3.23 18.02
N ARG A 723 -34.41 -2.44 17.58
CA ARG A 723 -34.03 -2.34 16.16
C ARG A 723 -33.53 -3.68 15.60
N ALA A 724 -32.83 -4.48 16.39
CA ALA A 724 -32.33 -5.79 15.99
C ALA A 724 -33.46 -6.84 15.94
N ALA A 725 -34.49 -6.71 16.78
CA ALA A 725 -35.69 -7.54 16.69
C ALA A 725 -36.49 -7.25 15.40
N LEU A 726 -36.48 -5.99 14.95
CA LEU A 726 -37.13 -5.57 13.70
C LEU A 726 -36.32 -5.86 12.44
N ARG A 727 -34.98 -5.98 12.54
CA ARG A 727 -34.08 -6.19 11.41
C ARG A 727 -33.73 -7.66 11.22
N LYS A 728 -34.02 -8.16 10.02
CA LYS A 728 -33.64 -9.51 9.64
C LYS A 728 -32.17 -9.57 9.23
N THR A 729 -31.50 -10.64 9.64
CA THR A 729 -30.13 -11.00 9.22
C THR A 729 -30.17 -11.73 7.88
N THR A 730 -29.02 -11.88 7.21
CA THR A 730 -28.92 -12.70 5.99
C THR A 730 -29.45 -14.12 6.18
N LEU A 731 -29.32 -14.68 7.39
CA LEU A 731 -29.80 -16.02 7.73
C LEU A 731 -31.32 -16.05 7.95
N THR A 732 -31.84 -15.15 8.79
CA THR A 732 -33.29 -15.13 9.10
C THR A 732 -34.13 -14.76 7.89
N SER A 733 -33.67 -13.81 7.06
CA SER A 733 -34.32 -13.52 5.78
C SER A 733 -34.22 -14.68 4.79
N TRP A 734 -33.20 -15.54 4.89
CA TRP A 734 -33.09 -16.73 4.03
C TRP A 734 -34.14 -17.78 4.41
N PHE A 735 -34.41 -17.98 5.71
CA PHE A 735 -35.50 -18.85 6.14
C PHE A 735 -36.85 -18.37 5.63
N GLU A 736 -37.12 -17.07 5.69
CA GLU A 736 -38.35 -16.50 5.15
C GLU A 736 -38.42 -16.56 3.63
N LEU A 737 -37.31 -16.35 2.93
CA LEU A 737 -37.22 -16.55 1.49
C LEU A 737 -37.61 -17.99 1.13
N ASN A 738 -37.10 -19.00 1.86
CA ASN A 738 -37.47 -20.40 1.66
C ASN A 738 -38.91 -20.71 2.07
N LYS A 739 -39.58 -19.86 2.84
CA LYS A 739 -41.01 -20.05 3.12
C LYS A 739 -41.86 -19.56 1.95
N ASN A 740 -41.43 -18.48 1.29
CA ASN A 740 -42.25 -17.70 0.37
C ASN A 740 -41.91 -17.91 -1.11
N ASP A 741 -40.68 -18.31 -1.44
CA ASP A 741 -40.22 -18.52 -2.81
C ASP A 741 -39.77 -19.97 -3.03
N PRO A 742 -40.59 -20.80 -3.70
CA PRO A 742 -40.25 -22.17 -4.01
C PRO A 742 -38.94 -22.36 -4.79
N SER A 743 -38.49 -21.34 -5.52
CA SER A 743 -37.23 -21.41 -6.27
C SER A 743 -35.99 -21.35 -5.35
N ALA A 744 -36.14 -20.88 -4.11
CA ALA A 744 -35.06 -20.87 -3.12
C ALA A 744 -34.82 -22.22 -2.44
N HIS A 745 -35.82 -23.13 -2.42
CA HIS A 745 -35.78 -24.41 -1.70
C HIS A 745 -34.60 -25.32 -2.07
N ASN A 746 -34.09 -25.19 -3.31
CA ASN A 746 -33.03 -26.03 -3.85
C ASN A 746 -31.65 -25.34 -3.83
N ILE A 747 -31.52 -24.18 -3.18
CA ILE A 747 -30.29 -23.40 -3.15
C ILE A 747 -29.73 -23.41 -1.73
N SER A 748 -28.50 -23.92 -1.56
CA SER A 748 -27.81 -23.90 -0.27
C SER A 748 -27.66 -22.46 0.24
N TYR A 749 -27.68 -22.25 1.55
CA TYR A 749 -27.56 -20.90 2.10
C TYR A 749 -26.28 -20.20 1.61
N SER A 750 -25.19 -20.97 1.48
CA SER A 750 -23.91 -20.46 0.97
C SER A 750 -23.91 -20.05 -0.51
N ASP A 751 -24.87 -20.51 -1.30
CA ASP A 751 -25.01 -20.20 -2.73
C ASP A 751 -26.08 -19.15 -3.03
N ILE A 752 -26.95 -18.82 -2.06
CA ILE A 752 -28.00 -17.81 -2.22
C ILE A 752 -27.52 -16.48 -2.79
N PRO A 753 -26.36 -15.92 -2.39
CA PRO A 753 -25.87 -14.68 -2.98
C PRO A 753 -25.68 -14.71 -4.51
N GLN A 754 -25.56 -15.89 -5.12
CA GLN A 754 -25.48 -16.05 -6.57
C GLN A 754 -26.82 -15.79 -7.26
N TYR A 755 -27.94 -16.07 -6.58
CA TYR A 755 -29.29 -15.98 -7.14
C TYR A 755 -30.11 -14.83 -6.56
N TYR A 756 -29.72 -14.32 -5.38
CA TYR A 756 -30.40 -13.25 -4.67
C TYR A 756 -29.42 -12.17 -4.20
N VAL A 757 -29.93 -10.94 -4.07
CA VAL A 757 -29.23 -9.79 -3.49
C VAL A 757 -29.90 -9.48 -2.16
N PHE A 758 -29.10 -9.39 -1.10
CA PHE A 758 -29.60 -8.95 0.20
C PHE A 758 -29.77 -7.42 0.19
N ASP A 759 -31.00 -6.96 0.23
CA ASP A 759 -31.32 -5.55 0.37
C ASP A 759 -31.18 -5.13 1.83
N LYS A 760 -30.17 -4.31 2.12
CA LYS A 760 -29.89 -3.83 3.48
C LYS A 760 -30.95 -2.86 4.01
N SER A 761 -31.74 -2.24 3.13
CA SER A 761 -32.78 -1.29 3.54
C SER A 761 -34.04 -2.03 4.03
N THR A 762 -34.50 -3.00 3.26
CA THR A 762 -35.67 -3.82 3.61
C THR A 762 -35.31 -5.07 4.41
N THR A 763 -34.01 -5.36 4.56
CA THR A 763 -33.49 -6.60 5.17
C THR A 763 -34.04 -7.87 4.54
N ASN A 764 -34.27 -7.89 3.22
CA ASN A 764 -34.85 -9.04 2.51
C ASN A 764 -33.97 -9.47 1.33
N TRP A 765 -34.05 -10.74 0.97
CA TRP A 765 -33.46 -11.26 -0.27
C TRP A 765 -34.36 -10.93 -1.46
N LYS A 766 -33.80 -10.27 -2.48
CA LYS A 766 -34.47 -9.98 -3.75
C LYS A 766 -33.79 -10.76 -4.86
N LYS A 767 -34.57 -11.29 -5.81
CA LYS A 767 -34.01 -12.06 -6.94
C LYS A 767 -32.99 -11.22 -7.71
N ARG A 768 -31.81 -11.79 -7.93
CA ARG A 768 -30.70 -11.14 -8.60
C ARG A 768 -30.97 -11.10 -10.10
N GLN A 769 -30.82 -9.91 -10.68
CA GLN A 769 -31.03 -9.69 -12.11
C GLN A 769 -29.77 -9.97 -12.96
N ARG A 770 -28.57 -9.72 -12.42
CA ARG A 770 -27.31 -9.87 -13.16
C ARG A 770 -26.11 -10.19 -12.27
N GLY A 771 -25.08 -10.79 -12.87
CA GLY A 771 -23.74 -10.96 -12.28
C GLY A 771 -23.63 -12.00 -11.18
N GLY A 772 -24.59 -12.93 -11.08
CA GLY A 772 -24.60 -13.99 -10.05
C GLY A 772 -23.38 -14.90 -10.08
N GLN A 773 -22.86 -15.16 -11.28
CA GLN A 773 -21.67 -15.97 -11.52
C GLN A 773 -20.42 -15.39 -10.82
N ASN A 774 -20.35 -14.06 -10.67
CA ASN A 774 -19.22 -13.35 -10.06
C ASN A 774 -19.38 -13.13 -8.54
N VAL A 775 -20.34 -13.80 -7.91
CA VAL A 775 -20.64 -13.67 -6.48
C VAL A 775 -20.44 -15.00 -5.75
N ILE A 776 -19.94 -14.93 -4.52
CA ILE A 776 -19.70 -16.09 -3.67
C ILE A 776 -20.22 -15.79 -2.27
N GLY A 777 -21.04 -16.68 -1.69
CA GLY A 777 -21.36 -16.62 -0.27
C GLY A 777 -20.24 -17.21 0.57
N ARG A 778 -19.90 -16.55 1.68
CA ARG A 778 -18.91 -17.00 2.65
C ARG A 778 -19.55 -17.08 4.03
N LEU A 779 -19.59 -18.29 4.56
CA LEU A 779 -19.99 -18.55 5.93
C LEU A 779 -18.81 -18.31 6.90
N PRO A 780 -19.07 -17.87 8.14
CA PRO A 780 -18.04 -17.68 9.14
C PRO A 780 -17.39 -19.02 9.53
N VAL A 781 -16.16 -18.95 10.03
CA VAL A 781 -15.54 -20.10 10.68
C VAL A 781 -16.25 -20.31 12.02
N VAL A 782 -16.77 -21.51 12.24
CA VAL A 782 -17.44 -21.93 13.47
C VAL A 782 -16.67 -23.14 14.00
N SER A 783 -16.35 -23.14 15.29
CA SER A 783 -15.67 -24.26 15.94
C SER A 783 -16.57 -25.49 15.94
N ILE A 784 -15.99 -26.68 15.80
CA ILE A 784 -16.73 -27.95 15.98
C ILE A 784 -17.26 -28.07 17.42
N LEU A 785 -16.61 -27.41 18.38
CA LEU A 785 -17.05 -27.35 19.77
C LEU A 785 -18.34 -26.54 19.97
N ASP A 786 -18.64 -25.60 19.06
CA ASP A 786 -19.91 -24.87 19.01
C ASP A 786 -20.87 -25.65 18.09
N SER A 787 -21.31 -26.81 18.58
CA SER A 787 -21.96 -27.85 17.78
C SER A 787 -23.21 -27.36 17.06
N GLU A 788 -24.11 -26.66 17.76
CA GLU A 788 -25.36 -26.15 17.19
C GLU A 788 -25.11 -25.18 16.03
N ARG A 789 -24.23 -24.20 16.24
CA ARG A 789 -23.87 -23.23 15.21
C ARG A 789 -23.08 -23.87 14.07
N TYR A 790 -22.28 -24.91 14.37
CA TYR A 790 -21.54 -25.68 13.38
C TYR A 790 -22.49 -26.43 12.44
N TYR A 791 -23.50 -27.11 13.00
CA TYR A 791 -24.53 -27.79 12.20
C TYR A 791 -25.38 -26.80 11.40
N LEU A 792 -25.73 -25.65 11.99
CA LEU A 792 -26.44 -24.58 11.30
C LEU A 792 -25.67 -24.04 10.08
N ARG A 793 -24.34 -24.05 10.13
CA ARG A 793 -23.47 -23.67 9.00
C ARG A 793 -23.51 -24.68 7.85
N MET A 794 -24.02 -25.88 8.07
CA MET A 794 -24.08 -26.93 7.04
C MET A 794 -25.36 -26.88 6.19
N LEU A 795 -26.29 -25.98 6.51
CA LEU A 795 -27.44 -25.59 5.68
C LEU A 795 -26.98 -24.81 4.42
#